data_AF-A0A7C2J320-F1
#
_entry.id   AF-A0A7C2J320-F1
#
_cell.length_a   1.000
_cell.length_b   1.000
_cell.length_c   1.000
_cell.angle_alpha   90.00
_cell.angle_beta   90.00
_cell.angle_gamma   90.00
#
_symmetry.space_group_name_H-M   'P 1'
#
loop_
_entity.id
_entity.type
_entity.pdbx_description
1 polymer ?
#
loop_
_entity_poly.entity_id
_entity_poly.type
_entity_poly.pdbx_seq_one_letter_code
_entity_poly.pdbx_strand_id
1 'polypeptide(L)'
;MPDPDANSQGQDLSQTETQWHDRILADAIGYTRSLAAVLESLTEGFRRRGRELEEHKQRLTILQNERRSVLEERSGLETTLRGLTSERDALQAGLEAKDREIRQLRQDLEQGQGALAARSREVQELQAAVAVSTRQVVELREIVRKLERERDSRAHAAQRLAETERELLRARESADRAQEGLARSERVIANLRESLESERRALITERDTLQATLVAKDQELGALRQALEEAQAALKTRGREVEELQAALTAATRQAETLSARVRELEREAEGASRQVARIPGLERDLAQEREASREAQAGQAALREALTTSEERLVAAQRDLASAQQVTAALRAALDEGKGRTTVLEMEVETQEQECVRLEAAVQSLRGTLSEIASLVGVPPDTGEGRAQAGQGVAPSADLITAVRRLAEQATQAQAEIASLKSVLEPLHEALGTTENLSYHVSKILAERRAFQRQIQDLLAVRERLQGELVESARREQRAREEAQRLSEQAGEVTARPEAPPAALIPEPRTETTTPPAAPAPETAQATPAGAPQPTPSGSGEPQGLSAVLSVECRVEGGGEDTLELLQGQPSRINEVGMVIGFHKCLPAGRVVMARLTRGGGDFSVAASVVRTQPSKGTTGGPASFDHLIRFEHPNLDSSRRLKEFLA
;
A
#
# COMPACT_ATOMS: atom_id res chain seq x y z
N MET A 1 84.11 -116.99 184.61
CA MET A 1 83.54 -116.21 185.72
C MET A 1 82.19 -116.83 186.07
N PRO A 2 81.98 -117.24 187.33
CA PRO A 2 82.77 -118.35 187.91
C PRO A 2 81.92 -119.39 188.68
N ASP A 3 82.62 -120.42 189.14
CA ASP A 3 82.29 -121.45 190.17
C ASP A 3 82.06 -120.79 191.59
N PRO A 4 81.88 -121.49 192.76
CA PRO A 4 82.31 -122.87 193.12
C PRO A 4 81.55 -123.68 194.23
N ASP A 5 82.16 -124.82 194.62
CA ASP A 5 82.22 -125.48 195.96
C ASP A 5 80.99 -126.22 196.59
N ALA A 6 81.13 -127.25 197.46
CA ALA A 6 82.21 -128.23 197.76
C ALA A 6 81.76 -129.33 198.79
N ASN A 7 82.52 -130.45 198.90
CA ASN A 7 82.70 -131.35 200.08
C ASN A 7 81.49 -132.11 200.73
N SER A 8 81.63 -133.15 201.58
CA SER A 8 82.69 -134.17 201.86
C SER A 8 82.23 -135.25 202.88
N GLN A 9 82.83 -136.46 202.88
CA GLN A 9 82.81 -137.51 203.95
C GLN A 9 81.43 -138.18 204.25
N GLY A 10 81.32 -139.36 204.89
CA GLY A 10 82.32 -140.39 205.25
C GLY A 10 81.88 -141.30 206.42
N GLN A 11 81.99 -142.64 206.27
CA GLN A 11 81.74 -143.71 207.29
C GLN A 11 80.26 -143.86 207.78
N ASP A 12 79.79 -145.02 208.29
CA ASP A 12 80.44 -146.34 208.46
C ASP A 12 79.49 -147.54 208.19
N LEU A 13 80.08 -148.75 208.19
CA LEU A 13 79.54 -150.03 207.75
C LEU A 13 78.44 -150.65 208.65
N SER A 14 77.34 -151.16 208.05
CA SER A 14 76.96 -152.60 208.09
C SER A 14 75.54 -152.88 207.53
N GLN A 15 75.26 -154.17 207.25
CA GLN A 15 73.96 -154.75 206.84
C GLN A 15 73.42 -154.29 205.47
N THR A 16 74.17 -154.68 204.44
CA THR A 16 73.79 -154.72 203.02
C THR A 16 72.61 -155.65 202.73
N GLU A 17 71.70 -155.25 201.84
CA GLU A 17 71.36 -155.96 200.56
C GLU A 17 70.19 -155.27 199.82
N THR A 18 69.23 -154.67 200.54
CA THR A 18 67.99 -154.12 199.95
C THR A 18 68.16 -152.79 199.19
N GLN A 19 69.12 -151.94 199.54
CA GLN A 19 69.21 -150.56 199.03
C GLN A 19 69.60 -150.39 197.54
N TRP A 20 70.01 -151.45 196.84
CA TRP A 20 70.48 -151.32 195.46
C TRP A 20 69.37 -151.07 194.43
N HIS A 21 68.13 -151.47 194.74
CA HIS A 21 67.03 -151.49 193.77
C HIS A 21 66.41 -150.10 193.52
N ASP A 22 66.23 -149.27 194.57
CA ASP A 22 65.55 -147.98 194.44
C ASP A 22 66.31 -146.97 193.57
N ARG A 23 67.64 -147.03 193.57
CA ARG A 23 68.48 -146.07 192.83
C ARG A 23 68.36 -146.26 191.31
N ILE A 24 68.21 -147.50 190.85
CA ILE A 24 68.05 -147.83 189.42
C ILE A 24 66.69 -147.37 188.89
N LEU A 25 65.63 -147.44 189.72
CA LEU A 25 64.30 -146.94 189.38
C LEU A 25 64.28 -145.43 189.18
N ALA A 26 65.02 -144.66 189.99
CA ALA A 26 65.11 -143.21 189.85
C ALA A 26 65.71 -142.78 188.50
N ASP A 27 66.85 -143.38 188.10
CA ASP A 27 67.52 -143.05 186.84
C ASP A 27 66.68 -143.47 185.62
N ALA A 28 65.99 -144.62 185.68
CA ALA A 28 65.07 -145.06 184.62
C ALA A 28 63.88 -144.09 184.41
N ILE A 29 63.35 -143.51 185.50
CA ILE A 29 62.30 -142.48 185.45
C ILE A 29 62.86 -141.15 184.90
N GLY A 30 64.14 -140.84 185.16
CA GLY A 30 64.84 -139.71 184.55
C GLY A 30 64.97 -139.85 183.02
N TYR A 31 65.49 -141.00 182.56
CA TYR A 31 65.69 -141.28 181.13
C TYR A 31 64.38 -141.33 180.33
N THR A 32 63.33 -141.95 180.87
CA THR A 32 62.03 -141.98 180.19
C THR A 32 61.40 -140.59 180.05
N ARG A 33 61.59 -139.71 181.05
CA ARG A 33 61.09 -138.32 181.01
C ARG A 33 61.87 -137.44 180.03
N SER A 34 63.19 -137.59 179.92
CA SER A 34 63.98 -136.87 178.92
C SER A 34 63.70 -137.35 177.49
N LEU A 35 63.53 -138.67 177.30
CA LEU A 35 63.15 -139.23 176.00
C LEU A 35 61.77 -138.74 175.54
N ALA A 36 60.80 -138.66 176.47
CA ALA A 36 59.47 -138.10 176.18
C ALA A 36 59.55 -136.63 175.71
N ALA A 37 60.33 -135.79 176.40
CA ALA A 37 60.52 -134.39 176.00
C ALA A 37 61.21 -134.24 174.62
N VAL A 38 62.16 -135.13 174.29
CA VAL A 38 62.80 -135.18 172.98
C VAL A 38 61.81 -135.61 171.88
N LEU A 39 60.96 -136.62 172.15
CA LEU A 39 59.92 -137.07 171.22
C LEU A 39 58.83 -135.99 171.00
N GLU A 40 58.46 -135.25 172.05
CA GLU A 40 57.48 -134.16 171.95
C GLU A 40 58.07 -132.96 171.19
N SER A 41 59.33 -132.61 171.42
CA SER A 41 60.09 -131.61 170.65
C SER A 41 60.22 -131.98 169.17
N LEU A 42 60.53 -133.25 168.87
CA LEU A 42 60.52 -133.78 167.50
C LEU A 42 59.12 -133.69 166.87
N THR A 43 58.08 -134.07 167.61
CA THR A 43 56.69 -134.05 167.15
C THR A 43 56.23 -132.63 166.81
N GLU A 44 56.53 -131.63 167.65
CA GLU A 44 56.21 -130.24 167.35
C GLU A 44 57.12 -129.66 166.26
N GLY A 45 58.38 -130.09 166.16
CA GLY A 45 59.28 -129.78 165.05
C GLY A 45 58.79 -130.32 163.70
N PHE A 46 58.13 -131.49 163.68
CA PHE A 46 57.46 -132.04 162.49
C PHE A 46 56.14 -131.31 162.20
N ARG A 47 55.32 -131.01 163.20
CA ARG A 47 54.10 -130.19 163.00
C ARG A 47 54.43 -128.80 162.48
N ARG A 48 55.48 -128.16 163.01
CA ARG A 48 55.98 -126.86 162.56
C ARG A 48 56.41 -126.90 161.10
N ARG A 49 57.26 -127.86 160.72
CA ARG A 49 57.64 -128.08 159.32
C ARG A 49 56.47 -128.46 158.43
N GLY A 50 55.45 -129.14 158.95
CA GLY A 50 54.19 -129.40 158.26
C GLY A 50 53.41 -128.11 157.97
N ARG A 51 53.27 -127.22 158.95
CA ARG A 51 52.66 -125.89 158.78
C ARG A 51 53.46 -125.03 157.78
N GLU A 52 54.78 -124.99 157.91
CA GLU A 52 55.67 -124.24 157.01
C GLU A 52 55.60 -124.80 155.57
N LEU A 53 55.53 -126.12 155.38
CA LEU A 53 55.32 -126.76 154.07
C LEU A 53 53.94 -126.40 153.49
N GLU A 54 52.89 -126.37 154.32
CA GLU A 54 51.54 -126.02 153.86
C GLU A 54 51.43 -124.52 153.51
N GLU A 55 52.08 -123.64 154.27
CA GLU A 55 52.26 -122.23 153.88
C GLU A 55 53.02 -122.11 152.56
N HIS A 56 54.09 -122.88 152.35
CA HIS A 56 54.82 -122.87 151.09
C HIS A 56 53.97 -123.37 149.92
N LYS A 57 53.13 -124.39 150.11
CA LYS A 57 52.13 -124.80 149.10
C LYS A 57 51.12 -123.71 148.83
N GLN A 58 50.53 -123.10 149.86
CA GLN A 58 49.55 -122.01 149.72
C GLN A 58 50.15 -120.82 148.95
N ARG A 59 51.36 -120.36 149.33
CA ARG A 59 52.09 -119.32 148.61
C ARG A 59 52.39 -119.72 147.16
N LEU A 60 52.74 -120.98 146.91
CA LEU A 60 52.99 -121.49 145.55
C LEU A 60 51.70 -121.57 144.72
N THR A 61 50.55 -121.92 145.31
CA THR A 61 49.23 -121.86 144.67
C THR A 61 48.81 -120.41 144.38
N ILE A 62 49.06 -119.48 145.30
CA ILE A 62 48.85 -118.04 145.08
C ILE A 62 49.70 -117.55 143.90
N LEU A 63 51.02 -117.78 143.92
CA LEU A 63 51.94 -117.41 142.84
C LEU A 63 51.58 -118.09 141.49
N GLN A 64 51.03 -119.31 141.50
CA GLN A 64 50.53 -119.97 140.29
C GLN A 64 49.24 -119.31 139.76
N ASN A 65 48.34 -118.86 140.63
CA ASN A 65 47.13 -118.15 140.25
C ASN A 65 47.43 -116.72 139.78
N GLU A 66 48.34 -116.00 140.46
CA GLU A 66 48.86 -114.70 140.03
C GLU A 66 49.54 -114.80 138.66
N ARG A 67 50.42 -115.80 138.48
CA ARG A 67 51.04 -116.09 137.17
C ARG A 67 50.00 -116.42 136.10
N ARG A 68 48.89 -117.07 136.45
CA ARG A 68 47.78 -117.32 135.51
C ARG A 68 47.09 -116.00 135.14
N SER A 69 46.70 -115.18 136.12
CA SER A 69 46.09 -113.86 135.91
C SER A 69 46.95 -112.98 135.00
N VAL A 70 48.25 -112.86 135.29
CA VAL A 70 49.19 -112.06 134.48
C VAL A 70 49.35 -112.61 133.06
N LEU A 71 49.24 -113.93 132.84
CA LEU A 71 49.25 -114.52 131.49
C LEU A 71 47.90 -114.31 130.76
N GLU A 72 46.78 -114.36 131.46
CA GLU A 72 45.45 -114.08 130.92
C GLU A 72 45.33 -112.59 130.54
N GLU A 73 45.67 -111.68 131.45
CA GLU A 73 45.79 -110.23 131.22
C GLU A 73 46.73 -109.92 130.05
N ARG A 74 47.93 -110.53 130.02
CA ARG A 74 48.88 -110.37 128.91
C ARG A 74 48.28 -110.85 127.60
N SER A 75 47.59 -112.00 127.57
CA SER A 75 46.94 -112.49 126.34
C SER A 75 45.81 -111.57 125.87
N GLY A 76 45.07 -110.97 126.81
CA GLY A 76 44.12 -109.89 126.56
C GLY A 76 44.79 -108.68 125.90
N LEU A 77 45.86 -108.15 126.51
CA LEU A 77 46.65 -107.05 125.95
C LEU A 77 47.27 -107.39 124.59
N GLU A 78 47.71 -108.63 124.37
CA GLU A 78 48.18 -109.10 123.06
C GLU A 78 47.05 -109.23 122.03
N THR A 79 45.78 -109.40 122.42
CA THR A 79 44.63 -109.28 121.50
C THR A 79 44.28 -107.82 121.20
N THR A 80 44.24 -106.93 122.19
CA THR A 80 43.92 -105.51 121.96
C THR A 80 45.01 -104.80 121.16
N LEU A 81 46.30 -105.11 121.40
CA LEU A 81 47.41 -104.62 120.57
C LEU A 81 47.29 -105.08 119.12
N ARG A 82 46.86 -106.33 118.86
CA ARG A 82 46.60 -106.80 117.49
C ARG A 82 45.42 -106.09 116.85
N GLY A 83 44.34 -105.86 117.60
CA GLY A 83 43.20 -105.04 117.17
C GLY A 83 43.64 -103.63 116.75
N LEU A 84 44.25 -102.88 117.66
CA LEU A 84 44.76 -101.53 117.41
C LEU A 84 45.80 -101.46 116.28
N THR A 85 46.62 -102.51 116.10
CA THR A 85 47.53 -102.62 114.95
C THR A 85 46.74 -102.74 113.63
N SER A 86 45.73 -103.61 113.57
CA SER A 86 44.89 -103.75 112.38
C SER A 86 44.02 -102.51 112.09
N GLU A 87 43.56 -101.81 113.12
CA GLU A 87 42.86 -100.52 112.99
C GLU A 87 43.79 -99.43 112.47
N ARG A 88 45.02 -99.31 113.01
CA ARG A 88 46.06 -98.40 112.49
C ARG A 88 46.35 -98.68 111.02
N ASP A 89 46.52 -99.94 110.64
CA ASP A 89 46.90 -100.31 109.28
C ASP A 89 45.75 -100.09 108.29
N ALA A 90 44.50 -100.32 108.71
CA ALA A 90 43.30 -99.97 107.94
C ALA A 90 43.13 -98.45 107.80
N LEU A 91 43.37 -97.67 108.87
CA LEU A 91 43.34 -96.21 108.84
C LEU A 91 44.46 -95.63 107.97
N GLN A 92 45.67 -96.20 108.00
CA GLN A 92 46.76 -95.80 107.12
C GLN A 92 46.41 -96.10 105.66
N ALA A 93 45.91 -97.29 105.34
CA ALA A 93 45.49 -97.62 103.97
C ALA A 93 44.35 -96.70 103.48
N GLY A 94 43.42 -96.32 104.36
CA GLY A 94 42.37 -95.34 104.08
C GLY A 94 42.89 -93.93 103.85
N LEU A 95 43.86 -93.48 104.66
CA LEU A 95 44.53 -92.18 104.51
C LEU A 95 45.34 -92.14 103.20
N GLU A 96 46.11 -93.17 102.89
CA GLU A 96 46.83 -93.26 101.61
C GLU A 96 45.89 -93.27 100.41
N ALA A 97 44.73 -93.92 100.50
CA ALA A 97 43.69 -93.87 99.48
C ALA A 97 43.14 -92.45 99.30
N LYS A 98 42.87 -91.72 100.40
CA LYS A 98 42.48 -90.31 100.34
C LYS A 98 43.58 -89.38 99.83
N ASP A 99 44.84 -89.65 100.12
CA ASP A 99 45.97 -88.90 99.52
C ASP A 99 46.10 -89.16 98.02
N ARG A 100 45.76 -90.35 97.53
CA ARG A 100 45.69 -90.65 96.09
C ARG A 100 44.51 -89.90 95.44
N GLU A 101 43.34 -89.91 96.07
CA GLU A 101 42.14 -89.18 95.64
C GLU A 101 42.39 -87.66 95.60
N ILE A 102 43.00 -87.07 96.63
CA ILE A 102 43.37 -85.65 96.67
C ILE A 102 44.39 -85.29 95.59
N ARG A 103 45.35 -86.18 95.27
CA ARG A 103 46.29 -85.97 94.16
C ARG A 103 45.59 -86.00 92.80
N GLN A 104 44.67 -86.95 92.58
CA GLN A 104 43.87 -87.00 91.35
C GLN A 104 43.01 -85.74 91.21
N LEU A 105 42.28 -85.34 92.25
CA LEU A 105 41.44 -84.13 92.23
C LEU A 105 42.24 -82.84 91.99
N ARG A 106 43.49 -82.76 92.46
CA ARG A 106 44.40 -81.64 92.12
C ARG A 106 44.82 -81.68 90.65
N GLN A 107 45.19 -82.85 90.14
CA GLN A 107 45.56 -83.02 88.73
C GLN A 107 44.38 -82.73 87.78
N ASP A 108 43.17 -83.14 88.15
CA ASP A 108 41.94 -82.86 87.39
C ASP A 108 41.57 -81.38 87.45
N LEU A 109 41.78 -80.71 88.60
CA LEU A 109 41.60 -79.27 88.75
C LEU A 109 42.61 -78.47 87.91
N GLU A 110 43.88 -78.86 87.89
CA GLU A 110 44.93 -78.25 87.06
C GLU A 110 44.61 -78.41 85.57
N GLN A 111 44.16 -79.60 85.14
CA GLN A 111 43.67 -79.84 83.76
C GLN A 111 42.44 -78.98 83.45
N GLY A 112 41.48 -78.89 84.35
CA GLY A 112 40.28 -78.06 84.20
C GLY A 112 40.60 -76.56 84.10
N GLN A 113 41.55 -76.07 84.90
CA GLN A 113 42.05 -74.69 84.80
C GLN A 113 42.81 -74.45 83.50
N GLY A 114 43.63 -75.40 83.04
CA GLY A 114 44.31 -75.33 81.74
C GLY A 114 43.32 -75.28 80.57
N ALA A 115 42.29 -76.12 80.59
CA ALA A 115 41.22 -76.14 79.58
C ALA A 115 40.38 -74.85 79.61
N LEU A 116 40.07 -74.31 80.79
CA LEU A 116 39.38 -73.04 80.94
C LEU A 116 40.23 -71.86 80.42
N ALA A 117 41.54 -71.86 80.69
CA ALA A 117 42.45 -70.84 80.19
C ALA A 117 42.61 -70.92 78.65
N ALA A 118 42.65 -72.13 78.08
CA ALA A 118 42.66 -72.33 76.63
C ALA A 118 41.38 -71.78 75.98
N ARG A 119 40.20 -72.18 76.48
CA ARG A 119 38.90 -71.65 76.01
C ARG A 119 38.76 -70.14 76.20
N SER A 120 39.36 -69.58 77.25
CA SER A 120 39.35 -68.12 77.47
C SER A 120 40.14 -67.36 76.40
N ARG A 121 41.26 -67.93 75.91
CA ARG A 121 42.03 -67.37 74.78
C ARG A 121 41.25 -67.52 73.48
N GLU A 122 40.69 -68.70 73.21
CA GLU A 122 39.83 -68.96 72.04
C GLU A 122 38.66 -67.96 71.97
N VAL A 123 37.98 -67.69 73.09
CA VAL A 123 36.93 -66.66 73.18
C VAL A 123 37.46 -65.26 72.91
N GLN A 124 38.65 -64.89 73.38
CA GLN A 124 39.28 -63.59 73.11
C GLN A 124 39.68 -63.44 71.63
N GLU A 125 40.21 -64.50 71.01
CA GLU A 125 40.56 -64.55 69.58
C GLU A 125 39.30 -64.43 68.70
N LEU A 126 38.24 -65.15 69.05
CA LEU A 126 36.94 -65.05 68.38
C LEU A 126 36.31 -63.66 68.56
N GLN A 127 36.40 -63.05 69.74
CA GLN A 127 35.94 -61.67 69.98
C GLN A 127 36.74 -60.66 69.13
N ALA A 128 38.06 -60.82 69.01
CA ALA A 128 38.89 -59.98 68.15
C ALA A 128 38.52 -60.15 66.66
N ALA A 129 38.31 -61.38 66.19
CA ALA A 129 37.87 -61.67 64.82
C ALA A 129 36.49 -61.07 64.51
N VAL A 130 35.52 -61.20 65.43
CA VAL A 130 34.19 -60.57 65.32
C VAL A 130 34.29 -59.05 65.31
N ALA A 131 35.17 -58.44 66.12
CA ALA A 131 35.38 -56.99 66.11
C ALA A 131 35.97 -56.49 64.78
N VAL A 132 36.92 -57.22 64.18
CA VAL A 132 37.46 -56.91 62.85
C VAL A 132 36.39 -57.06 61.77
N SER A 133 35.65 -58.17 61.75
CA SER A 133 34.56 -58.39 60.80
C SER A 133 33.46 -57.33 60.90
N THR A 134 33.14 -56.89 62.13
CA THR A 134 32.16 -55.82 62.37
C THR A 134 32.61 -54.48 61.76
N ARG A 135 33.91 -54.14 61.84
CA ARG A 135 34.48 -52.93 61.19
C ARG A 135 34.38 -53.03 59.67
N GLN A 136 34.78 -54.16 59.09
CA GLN A 136 34.68 -54.42 57.65
C GLN A 136 33.23 -54.31 57.13
N VAL A 137 32.25 -54.80 57.91
CA VAL A 137 30.82 -54.65 57.56
C VAL A 137 30.36 -53.18 57.61
N VAL A 138 30.90 -52.35 58.49
CA VAL A 138 30.62 -50.89 58.51
C VAL A 138 31.25 -50.21 57.30
N GLU A 139 32.53 -50.48 57.02
CA GLU A 139 33.25 -49.93 55.86
C GLU A 139 32.56 -50.29 54.53
N LEU A 140 32.17 -51.55 54.35
CA LEU A 140 31.41 -52.01 53.17
C LEU A 140 30.04 -51.32 53.07
N ARG A 141 29.32 -51.11 54.19
CA ARG A 141 28.07 -50.34 54.19
C ARG A 141 28.28 -48.88 53.79
N GLU A 142 29.41 -48.26 54.15
CA GLU A 142 29.74 -46.91 53.69
C GLU A 142 30.11 -46.85 52.21
N ILE A 143 30.83 -47.85 51.71
CA ILE A 143 31.15 -47.97 50.27
C ILE A 143 29.86 -48.15 49.46
N VAL A 144 28.96 -49.03 49.88
CA VAL A 144 27.63 -49.21 49.25
C VAL A 144 26.86 -47.89 49.25
N ARG A 145 26.77 -47.19 50.39
CA ARG A 145 26.11 -45.86 50.47
C ARG A 145 26.78 -44.77 49.61
N LYS A 146 28.07 -44.88 49.28
CA LYS A 146 28.74 -43.97 48.33
C LYS A 146 28.34 -44.32 46.90
N LEU A 147 28.40 -45.59 46.54
CA LEU A 147 28.00 -46.11 45.22
C LEU A 147 26.51 -45.90 44.91
N GLU A 148 25.62 -45.99 45.90
CA GLU A 148 24.19 -45.66 45.76
C GLU A 148 23.99 -44.18 45.39
N ARG A 149 24.65 -43.25 46.11
CA ARG A 149 24.60 -41.82 45.80
C ARG A 149 25.24 -41.49 44.44
N GLU A 150 26.31 -42.19 44.05
CA GLU A 150 26.88 -42.08 42.71
C GLU A 150 25.94 -42.58 41.62
N ARG A 151 25.25 -43.71 41.85
CA ARG A 151 24.23 -44.23 40.93
C ARG A 151 23.09 -43.23 40.75
N ASP A 152 22.58 -42.68 41.85
CA ASP A 152 21.39 -41.83 41.83
C ASP A 152 21.71 -40.43 41.27
N SER A 153 22.90 -39.88 41.56
CA SER A 153 23.38 -38.66 40.90
C SER A 153 23.66 -38.87 39.39
N ARG A 154 24.18 -40.03 38.97
CA ARG A 154 24.28 -40.40 37.55
C ARG A 154 22.90 -40.58 36.90
N ALA A 155 21.92 -41.13 37.61
CA ALA A 155 20.54 -41.26 37.12
C ALA A 155 19.89 -39.89 36.91
N HIS A 156 20.03 -38.95 37.85
CA HIS A 156 19.57 -37.57 37.67
C HIS A 156 20.31 -36.84 36.54
N ALA A 157 21.62 -37.07 36.36
CA ALA A 157 22.36 -36.52 35.22
C ALA A 157 21.86 -37.07 33.88
N ALA A 158 21.60 -38.38 33.79
CA ALA A 158 21.04 -39.03 32.61
C ALA A 158 19.60 -38.55 32.31
N GLN A 159 18.77 -38.35 33.34
CA GLN A 159 17.43 -37.78 33.18
C GLN A 159 17.51 -36.36 32.58
N ARG A 160 18.39 -35.50 33.12
CA ARG A 160 18.59 -34.13 32.60
C ARG A 160 19.10 -34.12 31.16
N LEU A 161 19.99 -35.05 30.79
CA LEU A 161 20.42 -35.21 29.40
C LEU A 161 19.23 -35.56 28.49
N ALA A 162 18.44 -36.58 28.86
CA ALA A 162 17.25 -36.97 28.12
C ALA A 162 16.15 -35.88 28.07
N GLU A 163 16.11 -34.97 29.05
CA GLU A 163 15.28 -33.75 29.00
C GLU A 163 15.82 -32.76 27.96
N THR A 164 17.12 -32.44 27.98
CA THR A 164 17.73 -31.56 26.97
C THR A 164 17.70 -32.13 25.55
N GLU A 165 17.78 -33.45 25.37
CA GLU A 165 17.62 -34.10 24.06
C GLU A 165 16.19 -33.91 23.51
N ARG A 166 15.16 -34.05 24.36
CA ARG A 166 13.76 -33.77 23.96
C ARG A 166 13.54 -32.30 23.64
N GLU A 167 14.20 -31.38 24.36
CA GLU A 167 14.15 -29.95 24.06
C GLU A 167 14.83 -29.62 22.72
N LEU A 168 16.00 -30.20 22.44
CA LEU A 168 16.71 -30.07 21.16
C LEU A 168 15.91 -30.66 19.99
N LEU A 169 15.23 -31.79 20.19
CA LEU A 169 14.33 -32.37 19.18
C LEU A 169 13.13 -31.44 18.90
N ARG A 170 12.44 -30.94 19.94
CA ARG A 170 11.35 -29.96 19.80
C ARG A 170 11.81 -28.67 19.12
N ALA A 171 12.99 -28.17 19.48
CA ALA A 171 13.59 -26.99 18.85
C ALA A 171 13.88 -27.24 17.37
N ARG A 172 14.44 -28.41 17.02
CA ARG A 172 14.66 -28.82 15.63
C ARG A 172 13.36 -28.91 14.85
N GLU A 173 12.35 -29.61 15.34
CA GLU A 173 11.03 -29.65 14.68
C GLU A 173 10.42 -28.26 14.50
N SER A 174 10.63 -27.33 15.45
CA SER A 174 10.16 -25.94 15.33
C SER A 174 10.91 -25.16 14.24
N ALA A 175 12.21 -25.42 14.08
CA ALA A 175 13.04 -24.86 13.02
C ALA A 175 12.68 -25.45 11.65
N ASP A 176 12.44 -26.76 11.56
CA ASP A 176 12.01 -27.43 10.33
C ASP A 176 10.63 -26.89 9.86
N ARG A 177 9.67 -26.72 10.79
CA ARG A 177 8.38 -26.04 10.52
C ARG A 177 8.56 -24.58 10.08
N ALA A 178 9.53 -23.85 10.64
CA ALA A 178 9.83 -22.48 10.24
C ALA A 178 10.46 -22.41 8.84
N GLN A 179 11.35 -23.35 8.50
CA GLN A 179 11.92 -23.48 7.16
C GLN A 179 10.84 -23.83 6.13
N GLU A 180 9.89 -24.72 6.46
CA GLU A 180 8.71 -24.94 5.61
C GLU A 180 7.88 -23.67 5.43
N GLY A 181 7.67 -22.89 6.50
CA GLY A 181 6.97 -21.60 6.44
C GLY A 181 7.66 -20.61 5.50
N LEU A 182 8.98 -20.46 5.62
CA LEU A 182 9.80 -19.64 4.75
C LEU A 182 9.71 -20.12 3.29
N ALA A 183 9.96 -21.40 3.02
CA ALA A 183 9.89 -21.98 1.68
C ALA A 183 8.48 -21.95 1.06
N ARG A 184 7.41 -21.83 1.86
CA ARG A 184 6.05 -21.52 1.36
C ARG A 184 5.94 -20.03 0.99
N SER A 185 6.43 -19.12 1.84
CA SER A 185 6.40 -17.68 1.57
C SER A 185 7.26 -17.27 0.36
N GLU A 186 8.43 -17.89 0.16
CA GLU A 186 9.29 -17.68 -1.00
C GLU A 186 8.61 -18.07 -2.32
N ARG A 187 7.86 -19.18 -2.34
CA ARG A 187 7.04 -19.58 -3.49
C ARG A 187 5.92 -18.58 -3.77
N VAL A 188 5.25 -18.04 -2.74
CA VAL A 188 4.25 -16.98 -2.93
C VAL A 188 4.90 -15.71 -3.50
N ILE A 189 6.07 -15.31 -3.00
CA ILE A 189 6.82 -14.15 -3.51
C ILE A 189 7.29 -14.37 -4.95
N ALA A 190 7.72 -15.59 -5.32
CA ALA A 190 8.10 -15.94 -6.69
C ALA A 190 6.90 -15.82 -7.64
N ASN A 191 5.75 -16.43 -7.29
CA ASN A 191 4.53 -16.36 -8.09
C ASN A 191 4.02 -14.91 -8.24
N LEU A 192 4.09 -14.10 -7.18
CA LEU A 192 3.71 -12.67 -7.25
C LEU A 192 4.66 -11.86 -8.14
N ARG A 193 5.96 -12.15 -8.13
CA ARG A 193 6.93 -11.53 -9.06
C ARG A 193 6.63 -11.91 -10.51
N GLU A 194 6.33 -13.18 -10.78
CA GLU A 194 5.96 -13.64 -12.13
C GLU A 194 4.65 -12.99 -12.61
N SER A 195 3.64 -12.87 -11.75
CA SER A 195 2.39 -12.13 -12.06
C SER A 195 2.69 -10.69 -12.43
N LEU A 196 3.38 -9.94 -11.56
CA LEU A 196 3.75 -8.54 -11.79
C LEU A 196 4.65 -8.34 -13.02
N GLU A 197 5.53 -9.30 -13.32
CA GLU A 197 6.31 -9.27 -14.57
C GLU A 197 5.43 -9.52 -15.80
N SER A 198 4.44 -10.42 -15.74
CA SER A 198 3.52 -10.65 -16.86
C SER A 198 2.60 -9.45 -17.12
N GLU A 199 2.06 -8.83 -16.05
CA GLU A 199 1.31 -7.58 -16.10
C GLU A 199 2.17 -6.44 -16.68
N ARG A 200 3.42 -6.30 -16.21
CA ARG A 200 4.36 -5.30 -16.74
C ARG A 200 4.68 -5.53 -18.22
N ARG A 201 4.81 -6.78 -18.68
CA ARG A 201 5.01 -7.12 -20.10
C ARG A 201 3.78 -6.76 -20.92
N ALA A 202 2.57 -7.04 -20.42
CA ALA A 202 1.32 -6.66 -21.06
C ALA A 202 1.18 -5.13 -21.20
N LEU A 203 1.44 -4.36 -20.14
CA LEU A 203 1.41 -2.90 -20.15
C LEU A 203 2.49 -2.30 -21.08
N ILE A 204 3.64 -2.95 -21.23
CA ILE A 204 4.65 -2.56 -22.24
C ILE A 204 4.10 -2.77 -23.64
N THR A 205 3.48 -3.92 -23.94
CA THR A 205 2.88 -4.16 -25.26
C THR A 205 1.70 -3.22 -25.56
N GLU A 206 0.89 -2.88 -24.56
CA GLU A 206 -0.20 -1.89 -24.71
C GLU A 206 0.34 -0.48 -24.97
N ARG A 207 1.37 -0.04 -24.22
CA ARG A 207 2.08 1.22 -24.50
C ARG A 207 2.59 1.25 -25.94
N ASP A 208 3.20 0.17 -26.41
CA ASP A 208 3.83 0.13 -27.72
C ASP A 208 2.79 0.12 -28.87
N THR A 209 1.63 -0.52 -28.69
CA THR A 209 0.51 -0.39 -29.65
C THR A 209 -0.10 1.00 -29.61
N LEU A 210 -0.34 1.58 -28.43
CA LEU A 210 -0.84 2.95 -28.30
C LEU A 210 0.12 3.97 -28.96
N GLN A 211 1.43 3.84 -28.73
CA GLN A 211 2.43 4.71 -29.32
C GLN A 211 2.53 4.53 -30.86
N ALA A 212 2.36 3.31 -31.37
CA ALA A 212 2.22 3.08 -32.81
C ALA A 212 0.96 3.76 -33.40
N THR A 213 -0.20 3.69 -32.71
CA THR A 213 -1.41 4.40 -33.15
C THR A 213 -1.27 5.92 -33.08
N LEU A 214 -0.55 6.45 -32.09
CA LEU A 214 -0.27 7.88 -31.96
C LEU A 214 0.62 8.37 -33.11
N VAL A 215 1.70 7.64 -33.44
CA VAL A 215 2.55 7.96 -34.60
C VAL A 215 1.77 7.90 -35.91
N ALA A 216 0.87 6.93 -36.09
CA ALA A 216 -0.02 6.89 -37.26
C ALA A 216 -0.97 8.10 -37.33
N LYS A 217 -1.50 8.56 -36.18
CA LYS A 217 -2.36 9.76 -36.12
C LYS A 217 -1.59 11.06 -36.33
N ASP A 218 -0.35 11.16 -35.87
CA ASP A 218 0.51 12.30 -36.20
C ASP A 218 0.86 12.34 -37.70
N GLN A 219 1.03 11.19 -38.35
CA GLN A 219 1.20 11.09 -39.81
C GLN A 219 -0.08 11.50 -40.57
N GLU A 220 -1.27 11.04 -40.14
CA GLU A 220 -2.55 11.50 -40.69
C GLU A 220 -2.73 13.02 -40.53
N LEU A 221 -2.42 13.59 -39.36
CA LEU A 221 -2.46 15.03 -39.12
C LEU A 221 -1.43 15.80 -39.95
N GLY A 222 -0.25 15.23 -40.20
CA GLY A 222 0.74 15.78 -41.11
C GLY A 222 0.22 15.88 -42.55
N ALA A 223 -0.34 14.78 -43.06
CA ALA A 223 -0.94 14.74 -44.40
C ALA A 223 -2.14 15.69 -44.53
N LEU A 224 -3.01 15.77 -43.52
CA LEU A 224 -4.14 16.71 -43.50
C LEU A 224 -3.70 18.18 -43.46
N ARG A 225 -2.61 18.50 -42.74
CA ARG A 225 -2.02 19.85 -42.74
C ARG A 225 -1.43 20.21 -44.11
N GLN A 226 -0.72 19.27 -44.76
CA GLN A 226 -0.21 19.49 -46.11
C GLN A 226 -1.34 19.70 -47.12
N ALA A 227 -2.37 18.85 -47.10
CA ALA A 227 -3.54 19.00 -47.98
C ALA A 227 -4.30 20.31 -47.73
N LEU A 228 -4.31 20.83 -46.49
CA LEU A 228 -4.87 22.13 -46.16
C LEU A 228 -4.03 23.30 -46.73
N GLU A 229 -2.70 23.24 -46.67
CA GLU A 229 -1.82 24.24 -47.31
C GLU A 229 -1.93 24.20 -48.84
N GLU A 230 -1.99 23.01 -49.44
CA GLU A 230 -2.23 22.82 -50.88
C GLU A 230 -3.60 23.39 -51.31
N ALA A 231 -4.66 23.12 -50.54
CA ALA A 231 -5.99 23.70 -50.76
C ALA A 231 -6.00 25.23 -50.58
N GLN A 232 -5.29 25.77 -49.59
CA GLN A 232 -5.12 27.22 -49.42
C GLN A 232 -4.32 27.85 -50.56
N ALA A 233 -3.29 27.19 -51.08
CA ALA A 233 -2.54 27.64 -52.25
C ALA A 233 -3.43 27.65 -53.50
N ALA A 234 -4.19 26.58 -53.74
CA ALA A 234 -5.16 26.52 -54.82
C ALA A 234 -6.27 27.58 -54.71
N LEU A 235 -6.74 27.90 -53.48
CA LEU A 235 -7.68 28.99 -53.23
C LEU A 235 -7.05 30.37 -53.46
N LYS A 236 -5.78 30.59 -53.11
CA LYS A 236 -5.04 31.83 -53.41
C LYS A 236 -4.86 32.01 -54.92
N THR A 237 -4.59 30.94 -55.67
CA THR A 237 -4.52 30.96 -57.14
C THR A 237 -5.89 31.26 -57.75
N ARG A 238 -6.95 30.54 -57.34
CA ARG A 238 -8.33 30.82 -57.79
C ARG A 238 -8.83 32.21 -57.41
N GLY A 239 -8.38 32.76 -56.27
CA GLY A 239 -8.64 34.15 -55.90
C GLY A 239 -8.10 35.13 -56.95
N ARG A 240 -6.84 34.94 -57.37
CA ARG A 240 -6.24 35.72 -58.46
C ARG A 240 -6.94 35.50 -59.80
N GLU A 241 -7.28 34.25 -60.15
CA GLU A 241 -8.05 33.95 -61.37
C GLU A 241 -9.40 34.70 -61.37
N VAL A 242 -10.08 34.79 -60.21
CA VAL A 242 -11.33 35.55 -60.07
C VAL A 242 -11.10 37.06 -60.12
N GLU A 243 -10.02 37.58 -59.51
CA GLU A 243 -9.63 38.99 -59.61
C GLU A 243 -9.27 39.39 -61.06
N GLU A 244 -8.55 38.53 -61.79
CA GLU A 244 -8.21 38.68 -63.21
C GLU A 244 -9.46 38.61 -64.09
N LEU A 245 -10.38 37.67 -63.83
CA LEU A 245 -11.67 37.59 -64.53
C LEU A 245 -12.58 38.79 -64.22
N GLN A 246 -12.55 39.34 -63.01
CA GLN A 246 -13.26 40.59 -62.67
C GLN A 246 -12.62 41.82 -63.33
N ALA A 247 -11.29 41.87 -63.42
CA ALA A 247 -10.58 42.92 -64.17
C ALA A 247 -10.89 42.83 -65.67
N ALA A 248 -10.90 41.63 -66.24
CA ALA A 248 -11.28 41.37 -67.62
C ALA A 248 -12.76 41.72 -67.88
N LEU A 249 -13.67 41.35 -66.97
CA LEU A 249 -15.08 41.68 -67.07
C LEU A 249 -15.31 43.19 -67.01
N THR A 250 -14.70 43.92 -66.05
CA THR A 250 -14.84 45.38 -65.97
C THR A 250 -14.18 46.11 -67.14
N ALA A 251 -13.08 45.57 -67.70
CA ALA A 251 -12.52 46.05 -68.96
C ALA A 251 -13.49 45.83 -70.14
N ALA A 252 -14.11 44.65 -70.23
CA ALA A 252 -15.12 44.35 -71.23
C ALA A 252 -16.39 45.21 -71.07
N THR A 253 -16.81 45.51 -69.83
CA THR A 253 -17.91 46.46 -69.56
C THR A 253 -17.54 47.86 -70.04
N ARG A 254 -16.35 48.37 -69.74
CA ARG A 254 -15.87 49.67 -70.25
C ARG A 254 -15.76 49.69 -71.77
N GLN A 255 -15.35 48.58 -72.40
CA GLN A 255 -15.36 48.44 -73.86
C GLN A 255 -16.79 48.46 -74.40
N ALA A 256 -17.74 47.76 -73.78
CA ALA A 256 -19.15 47.78 -74.15
C ALA A 256 -19.81 49.16 -73.95
N GLU A 257 -19.45 49.90 -72.89
CA GLU A 257 -19.84 51.30 -72.67
C GLU A 257 -19.25 52.22 -73.74
N THR A 258 -17.98 52.04 -74.10
CA THR A 258 -17.29 52.81 -75.16
C THR A 258 -17.89 52.53 -76.52
N LEU A 259 -18.18 51.25 -76.83
CA LEU A 259 -18.89 50.84 -78.04
C LEU A 259 -20.33 51.38 -78.04
N SER A 260 -21.03 51.36 -76.91
CA SER A 260 -22.37 51.97 -76.78
C SER A 260 -22.35 53.49 -76.95
N ALA A 261 -21.29 54.16 -76.49
CA ALA A 261 -21.08 55.59 -76.72
C ALA A 261 -20.81 55.87 -78.20
N ARG A 262 -19.97 55.06 -78.87
CA ARG A 262 -19.70 55.18 -80.31
C ARG A 262 -20.90 54.78 -81.17
N VAL A 263 -21.74 53.83 -80.75
CA VAL A 263 -23.04 53.55 -81.37
C VAL A 263 -23.96 54.76 -81.25
N ARG A 264 -24.11 55.36 -80.06
CA ARG A 264 -24.86 56.62 -79.89
C ARG A 264 -24.27 57.81 -80.65
N GLU A 265 -22.98 57.78 -80.96
CA GLU A 265 -22.33 58.79 -81.80
C GLU A 265 -22.66 58.54 -83.27
N LEU A 266 -22.54 57.30 -83.75
CA LEU A 266 -22.96 56.87 -85.09
C LEU A 266 -24.47 57.04 -85.33
N GLU A 267 -25.31 56.86 -84.31
CA GLU A 267 -26.75 57.17 -84.34
C GLU A 267 -26.97 58.67 -84.53
N ARG A 268 -26.20 59.54 -83.85
CA ARG A 268 -26.26 61.00 -84.05
C ARG A 268 -25.66 61.45 -85.39
N GLU A 269 -24.62 60.78 -85.88
CA GLU A 269 -24.06 60.98 -87.22
C GLU A 269 -25.10 60.58 -88.28
N ALA A 270 -25.80 59.45 -88.10
CA ALA A 270 -26.88 58.98 -88.97
C ALA A 270 -28.14 59.86 -88.90
N GLU A 271 -28.52 60.36 -87.72
CA GLU A 271 -29.54 61.41 -87.58
C GLU A 271 -29.10 62.71 -88.26
N GLY A 272 -27.84 63.11 -88.12
CA GLY A 272 -27.27 64.29 -88.76
C GLY A 272 -27.31 64.20 -90.27
N ALA A 273 -26.90 63.05 -90.82
CA ALA A 273 -27.03 62.73 -92.24
C ALA A 273 -28.51 62.68 -92.66
N SER A 274 -29.40 62.09 -91.86
CA SER A 274 -30.85 62.08 -92.14
C SER A 274 -31.46 63.48 -92.13
N ARG A 275 -30.99 64.39 -91.27
CA ARG A 275 -31.38 65.81 -91.23
C ARG A 275 -30.80 66.60 -92.42
N GLN A 276 -29.63 66.22 -92.93
CA GLN A 276 -29.09 66.75 -94.19
C GLN A 276 -29.90 66.26 -95.39
N VAL A 277 -30.22 64.96 -95.47
CA VAL A 277 -31.09 64.39 -96.50
C VAL A 277 -32.48 65.03 -96.45
N ALA A 278 -33.05 65.27 -95.27
CA ALA A 278 -34.31 65.97 -95.10
C ALA A 278 -34.27 67.47 -95.47
N ARG A 279 -33.08 68.08 -95.67
CA ARG A 279 -32.94 69.43 -96.25
C ARG A 279 -32.93 69.42 -97.78
N ILE A 280 -32.61 68.30 -98.43
CA ILE A 280 -32.54 68.21 -99.89
C ILE A 280 -33.89 68.61 -100.54
N PRO A 281 -35.07 68.10 -100.10
CA PRO A 281 -36.36 68.53 -100.64
C PRO A 281 -36.75 70.00 -100.37
N GLY A 282 -36.00 70.73 -99.54
CA GLY A 282 -36.12 72.18 -99.39
C GLY A 282 -35.35 72.89 -100.50
N LEU A 283 -34.04 72.62 -100.56
CA LEU A 283 -33.12 73.21 -101.53
C LEU A 283 -33.52 72.90 -102.99
N GLU A 284 -34.11 71.73 -103.25
CA GLU A 284 -34.66 71.36 -104.56
C GLU A 284 -35.89 72.20 -104.97
N ARG A 285 -36.67 72.73 -104.02
CA ARG A 285 -37.76 73.68 -104.32
C ARG A 285 -37.22 75.07 -104.60
N ASP A 286 -36.29 75.54 -103.77
CA ASP A 286 -35.67 76.86 -103.94
C ASP A 286 -34.98 76.95 -105.33
N LEU A 287 -34.26 75.89 -105.71
CA LEU A 287 -33.55 75.78 -106.98
C LEU A 287 -34.48 75.45 -108.18
N ALA A 288 -35.71 74.99 -107.93
CA ALA A 288 -36.76 74.94 -108.95
C ALA A 288 -37.35 76.34 -109.21
N GLN A 289 -37.62 77.13 -108.15
CA GLN A 289 -38.16 78.48 -108.27
C GLN A 289 -37.21 79.44 -109.00
N GLU A 290 -35.90 79.38 -108.76
CA GLU A 290 -34.94 80.15 -109.56
C GLU A 290 -34.96 79.79 -111.06
N ARG A 291 -35.14 78.50 -111.39
CA ARG A 291 -35.19 78.03 -112.79
C ARG A 291 -36.47 78.40 -113.51
N GLU A 292 -37.55 78.64 -112.79
CA GLU A 292 -38.82 79.14 -113.33
C GLU A 292 -38.72 80.65 -113.60
N ALA A 293 -38.30 81.44 -112.61
CA ALA A 293 -38.08 82.88 -112.75
C ALA A 293 -37.04 83.23 -113.84
N SER A 294 -35.99 82.42 -114.01
CA SER A 294 -34.99 82.60 -115.07
C SER A 294 -35.54 82.39 -116.48
N ARG A 295 -36.57 81.53 -116.65
CA ARG A 295 -37.25 81.32 -117.94
C ARG A 295 -38.17 82.48 -118.31
N GLU A 296 -38.91 83.01 -117.33
CA GLU A 296 -39.78 84.19 -117.53
C GLU A 296 -38.94 85.42 -117.92
N ALA A 297 -37.79 85.62 -117.25
CA ALA A 297 -36.85 86.69 -117.59
C ALA A 297 -36.29 86.58 -119.03
N GLN A 298 -36.03 85.36 -119.51
CA GLN A 298 -35.55 85.13 -120.88
C GLN A 298 -36.64 85.30 -121.94
N ALA A 299 -37.88 84.89 -121.65
CA ALA A 299 -39.03 85.16 -122.52
C ALA A 299 -39.27 86.68 -122.71
N GLY A 300 -39.18 87.46 -121.64
CA GLY A 300 -39.29 88.92 -121.71
C GLY A 300 -38.22 89.59 -122.58
N GLN A 301 -36.98 89.08 -122.58
CA GLN A 301 -35.89 89.62 -123.40
C GLN A 301 -35.96 89.24 -124.90
N ALA A 302 -36.77 88.26 -125.28
CA ALA A 302 -37.08 87.99 -126.68
C ALA A 302 -38.13 88.99 -127.20
N ALA A 303 -39.27 89.10 -126.51
CA ALA A 303 -40.37 89.98 -126.88
C ALA A 303 -39.95 91.46 -127.00
N LEU A 304 -39.07 91.94 -126.12
CA LEU A 304 -38.57 93.32 -126.18
C LEU A 304 -37.70 93.63 -127.41
N ARG A 305 -37.05 92.65 -128.04
CA ARG A 305 -36.25 92.87 -129.26
C ARG A 305 -37.12 92.89 -130.52
N GLU A 306 -38.13 92.02 -130.58
CA GLU A 306 -39.09 91.95 -131.68
C GLU A 306 -40.08 93.13 -131.68
N ALA A 307 -40.43 93.64 -130.49
CA ALA A 307 -41.19 94.88 -130.34
C ALA A 307 -40.40 96.12 -130.80
N LEU A 308 -39.07 96.13 -130.65
CA LEU A 308 -38.23 97.26 -131.04
C LEU A 308 -38.13 97.38 -132.57
N THR A 309 -37.76 96.31 -133.27
CA THR A 309 -37.65 96.30 -134.74
C THR A 309 -38.99 96.63 -135.41
N THR A 310 -40.09 96.03 -134.94
CA THR A 310 -41.43 96.36 -135.45
C THR A 310 -41.92 97.76 -135.08
N SER A 311 -41.29 98.45 -134.13
CA SER A 311 -41.57 99.88 -133.86
C SER A 311 -40.82 100.81 -134.81
N GLU A 312 -39.58 100.48 -135.17
CA GLU A 312 -38.75 101.28 -136.10
C GLU A 312 -39.29 101.21 -137.54
N GLU A 313 -39.70 100.03 -138.00
CA GLU A 313 -40.35 99.84 -139.31
C GLU A 313 -41.66 100.62 -139.43
N ARG A 314 -42.48 100.64 -138.36
CA ARG A 314 -43.73 101.42 -138.31
C ARG A 314 -43.49 102.93 -138.33
N LEU A 315 -42.37 103.40 -137.79
CA LEU A 315 -41.99 104.82 -137.79
C LEU A 315 -41.62 105.30 -139.21
N VAL A 316 -40.94 104.46 -140.00
CA VAL A 316 -40.61 104.72 -141.42
C VAL A 316 -41.84 104.59 -142.33
N ALA A 317 -42.81 103.74 -142.00
CA ALA A 317 -44.10 103.68 -142.69
C ALA A 317 -44.94 104.94 -142.44
N ALA A 318 -45.16 105.30 -141.17
CA ALA A 318 -45.99 106.45 -140.78
C ALA A 318 -45.51 107.79 -141.39
N GLN A 319 -44.21 107.96 -141.63
CA GLN A 319 -43.66 109.15 -142.29
C GLN A 319 -43.95 109.20 -143.81
N ARG A 320 -44.16 108.06 -144.49
CA ARG A 320 -44.67 108.03 -145.87
C ARG A 320 -46.19 108.29 -145.90
N ASP A 321 -46.93 107.68 -145.00
CA ASP A 321 -48.40 107.77 -144.98
C ASP A 321 -48.89 109.18 -144.58
N LEU A 322 -48.14 109.90 -143.74
CA LEU A 322 -48.42 111.30 -143.45
C LEU A 322 -48.25 112.21 -144.68
N ALA A 323 -47.31 111.90 -145.58
CA ALA A 323 -47.10 112.65 -146.81
C ALA A 323 -48.15 112.33 -147.89
N SER A 324 -48.55 111.05 -148.02
CA SER A 324 -49.61 110.65 -148.96
C SER A 324 -50.98 111.21 -148.55
N ALA A 325 -51.30 111.23 -147.25
CA ALA A 325 -52.53 111.81 -146.72
C ALA A 325 -52.69 113.31 -147.05
N GLN A 326 -51.60 114.06 -147.13
CA GLN A 326 -51.62 115.48 -147.51
C GLN A 326 -51.93 115.70 -149.00
N GLN A 327 -51.58 114.75 -149.88
CA GLN A 327 -52.00 114.77 -151.29
C GLN A 327 -53.45 114.30 -151.46
N VAL A 328 -53.87 113.26 -150.73
CA VAL A 328 -55.25 112.72 -150.79
C VAL A 328 -56.29 113.74 -150.29
N THR A 329 -55.96 114.54 -149.27
CA THR A 329 -56.85 115.61 -148.78
C THR A 329 -56.98 116.82 -149.72
N ALA A 330 -56.16 116.92 -150.78
CA ALA A 330 -56.40 117.82 -151.90
C ALA A 330 -57.36 117.19 -152.92
N ALA A 331 -57.14 115.93 -153.30
CA ALA A 331 -57.97 115.22 -154.29
C ALA A 331 -59.43 115.03 -153.83
N LEU A 332 -59.65 114.67 -152.56
CA LEU A 332 -61.00 114.44 -152.01
C LEU A 332 -61.89 115.70 -151.99
N ARG A 333 -61.31 116.91 -152.06
CA ARG A 333 -62.10 118.14 -152.20
C ARG A 333 -62.65 118.33 -153.62
N ALA A 334 -61.94 117.88 -154.65
CA ALA A 334 -62.43 117.95 -156.03
C ALA A 334 -63.52 116.90 -156.31
N ALA A 335 -63.31 115.66 -155.85
CA ALA A 335 -64.26 114.56 -156.08
C ALA A 335 -65.63 114.76 -155.40
N LEU A 336 -65.69 115.53 -154.30
CA LEU A 336 -66.92 115.76 -153.54
C LEU A 336 -67.92 116.68 -154.27
N ASP A 337 -67.44 117.62 -155.08
CA ASP A 337 -68.31 118.47 -155.91
C ASP A 337 -68.75 117.75 -157.20
N GLU A 338 -67.91 116.86 -157.74
CA GLU A 338 -68.28 115.99 -158.88
C GLU A 338 -69.35 114.95 -158.48
N GLY A 339 -69.31 114.44 -157.24
CA GLY A 339 -70.28 113.47 -156.73
C GLY A 339 -71.74 113.98 -156.72
N LYS A 340 -71.94 115.28 -156.49
CA LYS A 340 -73.27 115.92 -156.50
C LYS A 340 -73.97 115.90 -157.86
N GLY A 341 -73.22 115.73 -158.94
CA GLY A 341 -73.75 115.66 -160.31
C GLY A 341 -74.16 114.26 -160.76
N ARG A 342 -73.91 113.21 -159.96
CA ARG A 342 -74.22 111.81 -160.33
C ARG A 342 -75.41 111.22 -159.55
N THR A 343 -75.72 111.75 -158.37
CA THR A 343 -76.89 111.32 -157.58
C THR A 343 -78.22 111.56 -158.32
N THR A 344 -78.34 112.66 -159.05
CA THR A 344 -79.57 113.02 -159.80
C THR A 344 -79.81 112.18 -161.07
N VAL A 345 -78.88 111.30 -161.44
CA VAL A 345 -79.01 110.43 -162.62
C VAL A 345 -79.56 109.06 -162.23
N LEU A 346 -79.14 108.53 -161.08
CA LEU A 346 -79.53 107.20 -160.60
C LEU A 346 -80.98 107.16 -160.08
N GLU A 347 -81.58 108.30 -159.71
CA GLU A 347 -82.99 108.35 -159.27
C GLU A 347 -83.97 107.97 -160.40
N MET A 348 -83.66 108.27 -161.67
CA MET A 348 -84.52 107.91 -162.81
C MET A 348 -84.39 106.44 -163.25
N GLU A 349 -83.24 105.80 -163.03
CA GLU A 349 -83.02 104.41 -163.45
C GLU A 349 -83.77 103.41 -162.54
N VAL A 350 -84.08 103.80 -161.29
CA VAL A 350 -84.86 103.01 -160.33
C VAL A 350 -86.34 102.89 -160.77
N GLU A 351 -86.99 103.99 -161.12
CA GLU A 351 -88.42 104.01 -161.56
C GLU A 351 -88.68 103.10 -162.78
N THR A 352 -87.64 102.85 -163.58
CA THR A 352 -87.74 102.08 -164.82
C THR A 352 -87.80 100.57 -164.58
N GLN A 353 -87.20 100.06 -163.49
CA GLN A 353 -87.11 98.61 -163.24
C GLN A 353 -88.23 98.04 -162.35
N GLU A 354 -88.87 98.86 -161.52
CA GLU A 354 -90.00 98.41 -160.68
C GLU A 354 -91.20 97.88 -161.50
N GLN A 355 -91.36 98.36 -162.75
CA GLN A 355 -92.50 98.03 -163.60
C GLN A 355 -92.40 96.65 -164.28
N GLU A 356 -91.20 96.09 -164.46
CA GLU A 356 -91.02 94.79 -165.13
C GLU A 356 -91.23 93.60 -164.17
N CYS A 357 -90.83 93.73 -162.90
CA CYS A 357 -90.98 92.68 -161.90
C CYS A 357 -92.45 92.31 -161.63
N VAL A 358 -93.31 93.31 -161.47
CA VAL A 358 -94.75 93.15 -161.14
C VAL A 358 -95.49 92.27 -162.17
N ARG A 359 -95.05 92.29 -163.44
CA ARG A 359 -95.79 91.61 -164.52
C ARG A 359 -95.43 90.14 -164.70
N LEU A 360 -94.30 89.68 -164.17
CA LEU A 360 -93.86 88.28 -164.28
C LEU A 360 -94.41 87.40 -163.15
N GLU A 361 -94.61 87.94 -161.93
CA GLU A 361 -95.26 87.18 -160.84
C GLU A 361 -96.71 86.77 -161.19
N ALA A 362 -97.42 87.61 -161.95
CA ALA A 362 -98.78 87.36 -162.41
C ALA A 362 -98.93 86.08 -163.26
N ALA A 363 -97.88 85.69 -164.00
CA ALA A 363 -97.90 84.50 -164.85
C ALA A 363 -97.73 83.19 -164.04
N VAL A 364 -97.03 83.24 -162.91
CA VAL A 364 -96.62 82.05 -162.15
C VAL A 364 -97.71 81.59 -161.17
N GLN A 365 -98.44 82.52 -160.54
CA GLN A 365 -99.47 82.14 -159.56
C GLN A 365 -100.74 81.54 -160.23
N SER A 366 -101.08 81.95 -161.45
CA SER A 366 -102.26 81.41 -162.17
C SER A 366 -102.12 79.94 -162.58
N LEU A 367 -100.90 79.38 -162.63
CA LEU A 367 -100.69 77.94 -162.78
C LEU A 367 -101.07 77.11 -161.54
N ARG A 368 -101.45 77.75 -160.42
CA ARG A 368 -102.20 77.11 -159.31
C ARG A 368 -103.73 77.19 -159.50
N GLY A 369 -104.24 77.85 -160.53
CA GLY A 369 -105.67 77.83 -160.92
C GLY A 369 -106.16 76.44 -161.33
N THR A 370 -105.26 75.55 -161.76
CA THR A 370 -105.56 74.11 -161.97
C THR A 370 -105.87 73.35 -160.68
N LEU A 371 -105.67 73.96 -159.50
CA LEU A 371 -106.04 73.41 -158.20
C LEU A 371 -107.30 74.05 -157.58
N SER A 372 -108.06 74.86 -158.32
CA SER A 372 -109.35 75.40 -157.85
C SER A 372 -110.59 74.77 -158.50
N GLU A 373 -110.51 74.10 -159.65
CA GLU A 373 -111.69 73.50 -160.31
C GLU A 373 -112.38 72.41 -159.45
N ILE A 374 -111.63 71.68 -158.62
CA ILE A 374 -112.17 70.69 -157.66
C ILE A 374 -112.70 71.36 -156.37
N ALA A 375 -112.32 72.61 -156.10
CA ALA A 375 -112.75 73.41 -154.94
C ALA A 375 -113.86 74.44 -155.28
N SER A 376 -114.59 74.20 -156.38
CA SER A 376 -115.61 75.08 -156.97
C SER A 376 -116.94 75.15 -156.18
N LEU A 377 -116.89 75.14 -154.83
CA LEU A 377 -118.05 74.98 -153.95
C LEU A 377 -118.20 76.01 -152.79
N VAL A 378 -117.15 76.63 -152.25
CA VAL A 378 -117.20 77.63 -151.14
C VAL A 378 -116.00 78.61 -151.21
N GLY A 379 -116.09 79.90 -150.81
CA GLY A 379 -114.96 80.88 -150.94
C GLY A 379 -114.99 82.17 -150.08
N VAL A 380 -114.23 83.22 -150.49
CA VAL A 380 -114.06 84.65 -149.99
C VAL A 380 -112.69 85.00 -149.21
N PRO A 381 -111.97 86.17 -149.42
CA PRO A 381 -110.58 86.55 -148.91
C PRO A 381 -110.52 87.87 -148.01
N PRO A 382 -109.47 88.79 -147.83
CA PRO A 382 -108.01 88.97 -148.24
C PRO A 382 -106.98 89.66 -147.21
N ASP A 383 -105.80 90.19 -147.69
CA ASP A 383 -104.97 91.42 -147.33
C ASP A 383 -103.69 91.59 -146.37
N THR A 384 -102.63 92.29 -146.91
CA THR A 384 -101.53 93.28 -146.45
C THR A 384 -100.49 93.23 -145.24
N GLY A 385 -99.29 93.91 -145.32
CA GLY A 385 -98.38 94.38 -144.18
C GLY A 385 -96.83 94.73 -144.39
N GLU A 386 -96.15 95.62 -143.60
CA GLU A 386 -94.76 96.27 -143.78
C GLU A 386 -93.69 96.25 -142.58
N GLY A 387 -92.39 96.71 -142.76
CA GLY A 387 -91.67 97.69 -141.83
C GLY A 387 -90.25 97.53 -141.09
N ARG A 388 -89.18 98.30 -141.47
CA ARG A 388 -88.00 99.06 -140.81
C ARG A 388 -87.13 98.74 -139.49
N ALA A 389 -85.76 98.92 -139.59
CA ALA A 389 -84.72 99.73 -138.80
C ALA A 389 -83.94 99.43 -137.43
N GLN A 390 -82.58 99.68 -137.43
CA GLN A 390 -81.54 100.23 -136.43
C GLN A 390 -80.94 99.60 -135.08
N ALA A 391 -79.56 99.57 -134.98
CA ALA A 391 -78.55 99.81 -133.87
C ALA A 391 -78.41 99.03 -132.47
N GLY A 392 -77.17 98.81 -131.91
CA GLY A 392 -76.93 98.35 -130.49
C GLY A 392 -75.54 97.74 -130.03
N GLN A 393 -75.34 97.38 -128.72
CA GLN A 393 -74.07 96.98 -127.99
C GLN A 393 -74.33 95.92 -126.83
N GLY A 394 -73.43 95.28 -126.03
CA GLY A 394 -71.93 95.15 -125.86
C GLY A 394 -71.46 94.54 -124.47
N VAL A 395 -70.14 94.25 -124.25
CA VAL A 395 -69.39 93.97 -122.95
C VAL A 395 -69.37 92.50 -122.31
N ALA A 396 -68.44 92.20 -121.35
CA ALA A 396 -68.13 90.91 -120.58
C ALA A 396 -67.35 91.22 -119.24
N PRO A 397 -66.65 90.36 -118.40
CA PRO A 397 -66.34 88.88 -118.32
C PRO A 397 -66.30 88.25 -116.85
N SER A 398 -65.37 87.30 -116.50
CA SER A 398 -64.85 86.81 -115.14
C SER A 398 -65.59 85.62 -114.38
N ALA A 399 -65.07 84.83 -113.39
CA ALA A 399 -63.72 84.39 -112.84
C ALA A 399 -63.81 83.21 -111.77
N ASP A 400 -62.68 82.70 -111.21
CA ASP A 400 -62.48 81.54 -110.25
C ASP A 400 -62.67 81.80 -108.71
N LEU A 401 -62.90 80.75 -107.86
CA LEU A 401 -62.52 80.72 -106.41
C LEU A 401 -62.62 79.32 -105.66
N ILE A 402 -61.84 79.15 -104.57
CA ILE A 402 -61.88 78.12 -103.47
C ILE A 402 -61.42 76.68 -103.84
N THR A 403 -60.51 75.97 -103.14
CA THR A 403 -59.56 76.26 -102.03
C THR A 403 -60.05 76.73 -100.65
N ALA A 404 -60.45 75.80 -99.76
CA ALA A 404 -60.42 75.97 -98.29
C ALA A 404 -60.53 74.64 -97.51
N VAL A 405 -60.14 74.64 -96.22
CA VAL A 405 -60.35 73.58 -95.18
C VAL A 405 -59.63 72.24 -95.45
N ARG A 406 -58.38 72.05 -94.99
CA ARG A 406 -57.94 71.58 -93.64
C ARG A 406 -58.24 70.09 -93.37
N ARG A 407 -57.28 69.23 -92.95
CA ARG A 407 -56.24 69.28 -91.88
C ARG A 407 -56.82 69.06 -90.46
N LEU A 408 -56.08 68.30 -89.64
CA LEU A 408 -56.24 67.97 -88.20
C LEU A 408 -57.14 66.76 -87.88
N ALA A 409 -56.49 65.58 -87.83
CA ALA A 409 -56.79 64.39 -87.01
C ALA A 409 -55.79 63.25 -87.37
N GLU A 410 -54.48 63.46 -87.47
CA GLU A 410 -53.56 63.84 -86.37
C GLU A 410 -53.83 63.11 -85.03
N GLN A 411 -53.09 62.00 -84.85
CA GLN A 411 -52.36 61.64 -83.62
C GLN A 411 -53.13 61.25 -82.34
N ALA A 412 -53.73 60.05 -82.33
CA ALA A 412 -53.96 59.21 -81.14
C ALA A 412 -54.27 57.76 -81.60
N THR A 413 -53.72 56.64 -81.13
CA THR A 413 -52.54 56.25 -80.30
C THR A 413 -52.10 54.88 -80.85
N GLN A 414 -50.84 54.41 -80.89
CA GLN A 414 -49.60 54.70 -80.15
C GLN A 414 -49.61 54.29 -78.66
N ALA A 415 -50.28 53.18 -78.34
CA ALA A 415 -50.33 52.59 -76.99
C ALA A 415 -50.32 51.04 -76.96
N GLN A 416 -49.86 50.36 -78.02
CA GLN A 416 -49.94 48.89 -78.16
C GLN A 416 -48.64 48.17 -78.58
N ALA A 417 -47.52 48.88 -78.76
CA ALA A 417 -46.23 48.26 -79.11
C ALA A 417 -45.50 47.61 -77.91
N GLU A 418 -45.85 47.98 -76.67
CA GLU A 418 -45.09 47.61 -75.47
C GLU A 418 -45.41 46.20 -74.92
N ILE A 419 -46.45 45.54 -75.44
CA ILE A 419 -46.90 44.21 -74.95
C ILE A 419 -46.08 43.06 -75.57
N ALA A 420 -45.32 43.30 -76.64
CA ALA A 420 -44.62 42.26 -77.40
C ALA A 420 -43.28 41.79 -76.81
N SER A 421 -42.66 42.54 -75.89
CA SER A 421 -41.29 42.28 -75.41
C SER A 421 -41.22 41.46 -74.10
N LEU A 422 -42.29 41.39 -73.30
CA LEU A 422 -42.34 40.65 -72.03
C LEU A 422 -42.54 39.14 -72.22
N LYS A 423 -41.67 38.51 -73.03
CA LYS A 423 -41.65 37.04 -73.21
C LYS A 423 -40.27 36.41 -73.20
N SER A 424 -39.20 37.14 -73.51
CA SER A 424 -37.81 36.64 -73.52
C SER A 424 -37.10 36.67 -72.15
N VAL A 425 -37.80 37.07 -71.08
CA VAL A 425 -37.23 37.24 -69.73
C VAL A 425 -37.66 36.12 -68.76
N LEU A 426 -38.62 35.26 -69.14
CA LEU A 426 -39.21 34.24 -68.26
C LEU A 426 -38.61 32.83 -68.40
N GLU A 427 -37.90 32.53 -69.48
CA GLU A 427 -37.27 31.20 -69.67
C GLU A 427 -36.00 30.98 -68.79
N PRO A 428 -35.06 31.93 -68.63
CA PRO A 428 -33.84 31.71 -67.83
C PRO A 428 -34.11 31.42 -66.34
N LEU A 429 -35.27 31.84 -65.82
CA LEU A 429 -35.65 31.60 -64.42
C LEU A 429 -36.17 30.18 -64.15
N HIS A 430 -36.50 29.40 -65.19
CA HIS A 430 -36.91 28.00 -65.03
C HIS A 430 -35.73 27.02 -65.01
N GLU A 431 -34.61 27.39 -65.64
CA GLU A 431 -33.42 26.52 -65.75
C GLU A 431 -32.52 26.61 -64.49
N ALA A 432 -32.53 27.75 -63.78
CA ALA A 432 -31.84 27.91 -62.51
C ALA A 432 -32.52 27.24 -61.30
N LEU A 433 -33.81 26.88 -61.42
CA LEU A 433 -34.61 26.22 -60.38
C LEU A 433 -34.82 24.74 -60.72
N GLY A 434 -33.70 24.01 -60.83
CA GLY A 434 -33.67 22.59 -61.17
C GLY A 434 -34.61 21.71 -60.32
N THR A 435 -35.03 20.58 -60.90
CA THR A 435 -36.21 19.78 -60.48
C THR A 435 -36.34 19.58 -58.97
N THR A 436 -37.59 19.70 -58.49
CA THR A 436 -37.99 19.74 -57.08
C THR A 436 -37.52 18.55 -56.22
N GLU A 437 -37.20 17.42 -56.86
CA GLU A 437 -36.63 16.22 -56.23
C GLU A 437 -35.24 16.49 -55.61
N ASN A 438 -34.39 17.28 -56.27
CA ASN A 438 -33.05 17.60 -55.78
C ASN A 438 -33.07 18.47 -54.52
N LEU A 439 -34.06 19.37 -54.40
CA LEU A 439 -34.27 20.19 -53.21
C LEU A 439 -34.65 19.32 -52.00
N SER A 440 -35.51 18.32 -52.21
CA SER A 440 -35.91 17.35 -51.19
C SER A 440 -34.73 16.54 -50.66
N TYR A 441 -33.83 16.09 -51.53
CA TYR A 441 -32.61 15.38 -51.14
C TYR A 441 -31.67 16.26 -50.30
N HIS A 442 -31.42 17.51 -50.71
CA HIS A 442 -30.54 18.42 -49.97
C HIS A 442 -31.11 18.83 -48.61
N VAL A 443 -32.41 19.12 -48.52
CA VAL A 443 -33.08 19.39 -47.24
C VAL A 443 -33.04 18.15 -46.34
N SER A 444 -33.27 16.95 -46.89
CA SER A 444 -33.19 15.69 -46.13
C SER A 444 -31.79 15.43 -45.59
N LYS A 445 -30.75 15.70 -46.38
CA LYS A 445 -29.33 15.59 -45.97
C LYS A 445 -29.00 16.56 -44.83
N ILE A 446 -29.35 17.85 -44.98
CA ILE A 446 -29.13 18.87 -43.94
C ILE A 446 -29.88 18.51 -42.65
N LEU A 447 -31.10 17.96 -42.74
CA LEU A 447 -31.84 17.48 -41.57
C LEU A 447 -31.22 16.23 -40.94
N ALA A 448 -30.62 15.33 -41.71
CA ALA A 448 -29.89 14.17 -41.19
C ALA A 448 -28.59 14.58 -40.47
N GLU A 449 -27.81 15.49 -41.07
CA GLU A 449 -26.60 16.06 -40.48
C GLU A 449 -26.91 16.83 -39.19
N ARG A 450 -27.96 17.66 -39.18
CA ARG A 450 -28.47 18.32 -37.97
C ARG A 450 -28.84 17.31 -36.86
N ARG A 451 -29.49 16.19 -37.21
CA ARG A 451 -29.83 15.10 -36.27
C ARG A 451 -28.61 14.29 -35.81
N ALA A 452 -27.51 14.27 -36.56
CA ALA A 452 -26.25 13.67 -36.12
C ALA A 452 -25.54 14.60 -35.11
N PHE A 453 -25.39 15.88 -35.47
CA PHE A 453 -24.79 16.90 -34.61
C PHE A 453 -25.56 17.09 -33.28
N GLN A 454 -26.90 17.06 -33.33
CA GLN A 454 -27.74 17.15 -32.13
C GLN A 454 -27.59 15.94 -31.18
N ARG A 455 -27.24 14.76 -31.69
CA ARG A 455 -26.87 13.59 -30.86
C ARG A 455 -25.50 13.77 -30.24
N GLN A 456 -24.49 14.17 -31.01
CA GLN A 456 -23.15 14.47 -30.50
C GLN A 456 -23.17 15.52 -29.36
N ILE A 457 -24.05 16.52 -29.43
CA ILE A 457 -24.26 17.47 -28.33
C ILE A 457 -24.86 16.79 -27.07
N GLN A 458 -25.83 15.89 -27.22
CA GLN A 458 -26.39 15.14 -26.09
C GLN A 458 -25.37 14.17 -25.47
N ASP A 459 -24.57 13.49 -26.29
CA ASP A 459 -23.50 12.59 -25.84
C ASP A 459 -22.44 13.37 -25.02
N LEU A 460 -22.03 14.56 -25.51
CA LEU A 460 -21.10 15.44 -24.79
C LEU A 460 -21.68 15.98 -23.48
N LEU A 461 -22.99 16.26 -23.42
CA LEU A 461 -23.67 16.67 -22.17
C LEU A 461 -23.70 15.51 -21.17
N ALA A 462 -24.03 14.29 -21.58
CA ALA A 462 -24.03 13.11 -20.72
C ALA A 462 -22.62 12.79 -20.16
N VAL A 463 -21.58 12.93 -20.99
CA VAL A 463 -20.18 12.82 -20.54
C VAL A 463 -19.82 13.91 -19.51
N ARG A 464 -20.27 15.15 -19.73
CA ARG A 464 -20.06 16.24 -18.77
C ARG A 464 -20.76 16.00 -17.43
N GLU A 465 -22.02 15.58 -17.44
CA GLU A 465 -22.79 15.28 -16.23
C GLU A 465 -22.15 14.14 -15.44
N ARG A 466 -21.68 13.09 -16.12
CA ARG A 466 -20.93 11.99 -15.51
C ARG A 466 -19.64 12.48 -14.82
N LEU A 467 -18.82 13.28 -15.52
CA LEU A 467 -17.58 13.83 -14.95
C LEU A 467 -17.86 14.77 -13.76
N GLN A 468 -18.97 15.52 -13.77
CA GLN A 468 -19.40 16.32 -12.61
C GLN A 468 -19.81 15.43 -11.43
N GLY A 469 -20.50 14.31 -11.68
CA GLY A 469 -20.80 13.31 -10.65
C GLY A 469 -19.55 12.68 -10.02
N GLU A 470 -18.61 12.23 -10.86
CA GLU A 470 -17.34 11.64 -10.42
C GLU A 470 -16.48 12.66 -9.62
N LEU A 471 -16.50 13.94 -9.99
CA LEU A 471 -15.81 15.01 -9.26
C LEU A 471 -16.46 15.35 -7.91
N VAL A 472 -17.81 15.35 -7.82
CA VAL A 472 -18.55 15.48 -6.56
C VAL A 472 -18.31 14.27 -5.64
N GLU A 473 -18.21 13.06 -6.18
CA GLU A 473 -17.79 11.89 -5.39
C GLU A 473 -16.35 12.00 -4.90
N SER A 474 -15.42 12.46 -5.74
CA SER A 474 -14.03 12.67 -5.34
C SER A 474 -13.93 13.64 -4.16
N ALA A 475 -14.60 14.80 -4.24
CA ALA A 475 -14.66 15.79 -3.15
C ALA A 475 -15.27 15.20 -1.86
N ARG A 476 -16.29 14.34 -1.95
CA ARG A 476 -16.86 13.64 -0.78
C ARG A 476 -15.90 12.61 -0.17
N ARG A 477 -15.08 11.93 -0.97
CA ARG A 477 -14.04 10.99 -0.48
C ARG A 477 -12.92 11.76 0.22
N GLU A 478 -12.47 12.87 -0.38
CA GLU A 478 -11.47 13.77 0.18
C GLU A 478 -11.94 14.41 1.50
N GLN A 479 -13.20 14.84 1.59
CA GLN A 479 -13.76 15.40 2.81
C GLN A 479 -13.86 14.36 3.94
N ARG A 480 -14.28 13.11 3.65
CA ARG A 480 -14.26 12.03 4.66
C ARG A 480 -12.85 11.76 5.18
N ALA A 481 -11.85 11.73 4.31
CA ALA A 481 -10.46 11.56 4.70
C ALA A 481 -9.96 12.72 5.60
N ARG A 482 -10.42 13.96 5.36
CA ARG A 482 -10.17 15.10 6.28
C ARG A 482 -10.86 14.93 7.62
N GLU A 483 -12.13 14.53 7.65
CA GLU A 483 -12.90 14.32 8.89
C GLU A 483 -12.31 13.16 9.72
N GLU A 484 -11.83 12.09 9.09
CA GLU A 484 -11.12 10.99 9.75
C GLU A 484 -9.75 11.43 10.28
N ALA A 485 -8.97 12.20 9.51
CA ALA A 485 -7.70 12.76 9.97
C ALA A 485 -7.88 13.76 11.14
N GLN A 486 -8.95 14.58 11.12
CA GLN A 486 -9.29 15.47 12.23
C GLN A 486 -9.65 14.67 13.48
N ARG A 487 -10.49 13.63 13.40
CA ARG A 487 -10.82 12.77 14.55
C ARG A 487 -9.59 12.10 15.17
N LEU A 488 -8.64 11.64 14.35
CA LEU A 488 -7.37 11.07 14.83
C LEU A 488 -6.50 12.14 15.52
N SER A 489 -6.49 13.37 15.00
CA SER A 489 -5.82 14.52 15.62
C SER A 489 -6.46 14.94 16.94
N GLU A 490 -7.80 14.94 17.02
CA GLU A 490 -8.57 15.25 18.22
C GLU A 490 -8.37 14.19 19.31
N GLN A 491 -8.38 12.89 18.95
CA GLN A 491 -8.07 11.80 19.89
C GLN A 491 -6.63 11.89 20.43
N ALA A 492 -5.66 12.29 19.61
CA ALA A 492 -4.29 12.55 20.09
C ALA A 492 -4.19 13.77 21.02
N GLY A 493 -4.99 14.82 20.76
CA GLY A 493 -5.11 16.00 21.61
C GLY A 493 -5.79 15.71 22.95
N GLU A 494 -6.88 14.95 22.96
CA GLU A 494 -7.66 14.64 24.17
C GLU A 494 -6.88 13.75 25.16
N VAL A 495 -6.00 12.88 24.64
CA VAL A 495 -5.02 12.11 25.43
C VAL A 495 -3.92 12.99 26.05
N THR A 496 -3.60 14.15 25.46
CA THR A 496 -2.56 15.07 25.95
C THR A 496 -3.09 16.27 26.73
N ALA A 497 -4.41 16.51 26.74
CA ALA A 497 -5.04 17.70 27.33
C ALA A 497 -5.80 17.43 28.65
N ARG A 498 -5.41 16.41 29.44
CA ARG A 498 -5.99 16.14 30.76
C ARG A 498 -5.14 16.80 31.87
N PRO A 499 -5.56 17.92 32.48
CA PRO A 499 -4.75 18.64 33.46
C PRO A 499 -4.79 17.95 34.83
N GLU A 500 -3.63 17.65 35.40
CA GLU A 500 -3.51 17.36 36.83
C GLU A 500 -3.51 18.67 37.63
N ALA A 501 -4.24 18.70 38.74
CA ALA A 501 -4.43 19.88 39.58
C ALA A 501 -3.53 19.79 40.83
N PRO A 502 -2.90 20.90 41.28
CA PRO A 502 -1.87 20.85 42.32
C PRO A 502 -2.43 20.89 43.75
N PRO A 503 -1.94 20.04 44.66
CA PRO A 503 -1.94 20.30 46.11
C PRO A 503 -0.68 21.11 46.47
N ALA A 504 -0.78 22.36 46.95
CA ALA A 504 -1.13 22.69 48.33
C ALA A 504 -0.08 22.19 49.35
N ALA A 505 0.97 23.00 49.54
CA ALA A 505 2.00 22.74 50.56
C ALA A 505 1.48 22.95 51.99
N LEU A 506 1.90 22.09 52.92
CA LEU A 506 1.75 22.30 54.37
C LEU A 506 2.92 21.65 55.14
N ILE A 507 3.59 22.44 55.97
CA ILE A 507 4.64 22.03 56.92
C ILE A 507 4.00 21.97 58.32
N PRO A 508 4.27 20.91 59.11
CA PRO A 508 4.86 21.16 60.43
C PRO A 508 5.93 20.15 60.88
N GLU A 509 7.11 20.69 61.16
CA GLU A 509 8.03 20.50 62.30
C GLU A 509 7.88 19.31 63.31
N PRO A 510 8.98 18.89 63.97
CA PRO A 510 9.12 17.57 64.58
C PRO A 510 8.77 17.48 66.08
N ARG A 511 8.71 16.25 66.60
CA ARG A 511 8.90 15.96 68.04
C ARG A 511 9.81 14.76 68.29
N THR A 512 10.67 14.92 69.29
CA THR A 512 11.52 13.89 69.89
C THR A 512 10.72 12.96 70.79
N GLU A 513 11.09 11.68 70.89
CA GLU A 513 11.12 11.01 72.21
C GLU A 513 12.04 9.78 72.26
N THR A 514 12.59 9.54 73.45
CA THR A 514 13.73 8.67 73.75
C THR A 514 13.29 7.25 74.08
N THR A 515 14.03 6.20 73.66
CA THR A 515 14.31 5.03 74.52
C THR A 515 15.41 4.08 74.00
N THR A 516 16.35 3.78 74.90
CA THR A 516 17.32 2.65 74.93
C THR A 516 17.25 2.07 76.37
N PRO A 517 17.99 1.01 76.81
CA PRO A 517 18.97 0.10 76.19
C PRO A 517 18.49 -1.39 76.40
N PRO A 518 19.29 -2.42 76.80
CA PRO A 518 20.70 -2.83 76.54
C PRO A 518 20.79 -4.17 75.74
N ALA A 519 21.84 -4.55 75.00
CA ALA A 519 23.31 -4.60 75.21
C ALA A 519 23.83 -5.81 76.03
N ALA A 520 24.48 -6.77 75.35
CA ALA A 520 25.39 -7.82 75.88
C ALA A 520 26.26 -8.40 74.71
N PRO A 521 27.44 -9.04 74.95
CA PRO A 521 28.53 -9.04 73.96
C PRO A 521 29.00 -10.43 73.43
N ALA A 522 30.05 -10.40 72.60
CA ALA A 522 30.77 -11.57 72.04
C ALA A 522 31.68 -12.29 73.07
N PRO A 523 32.34 -13.39 72.65
CA PRO A 523 33.81 -13.38 72.71
C PRO A 523 34.53 -14.00 71.48
N GLU A 524 35.86 -13.98 71.53
CA GLU A 524 36.82 -14.31 70.44
C GLU A 524 37.35 -15.76 70.48
N THR A 525 38.00 -16.21 69.39
CA THR A 525 39.25 -17.03 69.30
C THR A 525 39.33 -17.80 67.96
N ALA A 526 40.47 -18.31 67.46
CA ALA A 526 41.87 -17.80 67.43
C ALA A 526 42.71 -18.68 66.45
N GLN A 527 43.70 -18.08 65.76
CA GLN A 527 44.93 -18.66 65.18
C GLN A 527 44.90 -19.99 64.36
N ALA A 528 45.46 -19.98 63.14
CA ALA A 528 46.69 -20.73 62.76
C ALA A 528 47.03 -20.70 61.24
N THR A 529 48.27 -20.33 60.92
CA THR A 529 49.02 -20.62 59.68
C THR A 529 50.00 -21.80 59.95
N PRO A 530 50.74 -22.45 58.99
CA PRO A 530 51.44 -21.82 57.85
C PRO A 530 51.69 -22.65 56.54
N ALA A 531 52.48 -22.04 55.64
CA ALA A 531 53.41 -22.62 54.65
C ALA A 531 52.89 -23.20 53.30
N GLY A 532 53.63 -22.90 52.22
CA GLY A 532 53.49 -23.52 50.88
C GLY A 532 53.62 -22.55 49.69
N ALA A 533 54.81 -22.41 49.11
CA ALA A 533 55.10 -21.58 47.91
C ALA A 533 54.96 -22.40 46.59
N PRO A 534 55.18 -21.86 45.36
CA PRO A 534 55.50 -20.48 44.95
C PRO A 534 54.63 -19.94 43.77
N GLN A 535 54.98 -18.75 43.25
CA GLN A 535 54.43 -18.16 42.01
C GLN A 535 54.91 -18.86 40.73
N PRO A 536 54.20 -18.65 39.60
CA PRO A 536 54.81 -18.33 38.32
C PRO A 536 54.58 -16.85 37.93
N THR A 537 55.58 -16.21 37.33
CA THR A 537 55.49 -14.84 36.80
C THR A 537 55.01 -14.82 35.34
N PRO A 538 54.23 -13.81 34.92
CA PRO A 538 54.06 -13.45 33.52
C PRO A 538 54.87 -12.19 33.19
N SER A 539 56.04 -12.35 32.58
CA SER A 539 56.76 -11.25 31.92
C SER A 539 56.17 -11.01 30.53
N GLY A 540 55.66 -9.82 30.24
CA GLY A 540 54.99 -9.52 28.96
C GLY A 540 54.66 -8.03 28.81
N SER A 541 55.64 -7.25 28.38
CA SER A 541 55.55 -5.80 28.14
C SER A 541 54.42 -5.40 27.19
N GLY A 542 53.62 -4.41 27.60
CA GLY A 542 52.73 -3.63 26.74
C GLY A 542 52.79 -2.15 27.13
N GLU A 543 52.98 -1.27 26.15
CA GLU A 543 53.14 0.17 26.38
C GLU A 543 51.78 0.87 26.66
N PRO A 544 51.75 1.94 27.48
CA PRO A 544 50.53 2.68 27.77
C PRO A 544 50.15 3.61 26.60
N GLN A 545 49.57 3.06 25.53
CA GLN A 545 49.00 3.85 24.45
C GLN A 545 47.68 4.51 24.89
N GLY A 546 47.63 5.84 24.79
CA GLY A 546 46.41 6.64 24.60
C GLY A 546 45.34 6.58 25.71
N LEU A 547 45.06 7.73 26.34
CA LEU A 547 43.86 7.91 27.17
C LEU A 547 42.60 7.78 26.30
N SER A 548 42.08 6.55 26.17
CA SER A 548 40.77 6.33 25.56
C SER A 548 39.71 7.01 26.42
N ALA A 549 38.98 7.96 25.83
CA ALA A 549 37.99 8.74 26.55
C ALA A 549 36.88 7.81 27.07
N VAL A 550 36.85 7.61 28.39
CA VAL A 550 35.97 6.64 29.05
C VAL A 550 34.51 6.96 28.74
N LEU A 551 33.84 6.05 28.04
CA LEU A 551 32.42 6.16 27.71
C LEU A 551 31.61 6.03 29.01
N SER A 552 30.95 7.12 29.41
CA SER A 552 29.99 7.08 30.52
C SER A 552 28.57 7.28 30.01
N VAL A 553 27.60 6.66 30.69
CA VAL A 553 26.19 6.72 30.34
C VAL A 553 25.39 7.26 31.51
N GLU A 554 24.58 8.27 31.23
CA GLU A 554 23.50 8.78 32.07
C GLU A 554 22.18 8.17 31.56
N CYS A 555 21.53 7.29 32.32
CA CYS A 555 20.15 6.91 32.07
C CYS A 555 19.22 7.79 32.92
N ARG A 556 18.36 8.58 32.27
CA ARG A 556 17.26 9.29 32.93
C ARG A 556 16.01 8.43 32.89
N VAL A 557 15.41 8.24 34.05
CA VAL A 557 14.21 7.43 34.23
C VAL A 557 13.00 8.36 34.35
N GLU A 558 12.03 8.23 33.45
CA GLU A 558 10.78 8.98 33.58
C GLU A 558 9.93 8.38 34.70
N GLY A 559 9.64 9.20 35.72
CA GLY A 559 8.82 8.85 36.87
C GLY A 559 7.34 9.06 36.57
N GLY A 560 6.51 8.03 36.75
CA GLY A 560 5.05 8.12 36.61
C GLY A 560 4.39 8.77 37.83
N GLY A 561 4.89 9.94 38.25
CA GLY A 561 4.47 10.68 39.45
C GLY A 561 5.60 11.57 39.99
N GLU A 562 5.31 12.87 40.12
CA GLU A 562 6.06 13.94 40.80
C GLU A 562 7.61 13.91 40.71
N ASP A 563 8.15 14.51 39.63
CA ASP A 563 9.33 15.38 39.60
C ASP A 563 10.65 14.99 40.30
N THR A 564 10.90 13.70 40.52
CA THR A 564 12.27 13.18 40.74
C THR A 564 12.79 12.42 39.53
N LEU A 565 13.44 13.15 38.60
CA LEU A 565 14.22 12.57 37.50
C LEU A 565 15.46 11.86 38.04
N GLU A 566 15.34 10.55 38.30
CA GLU A 566 16.47 9.75 38.74
C GLU A 566 17.52 9.60 37.62
N LEU A 567 18.69 10.20 37.84
CA LEU A 567 19.86 10.10 36.99
C LEU A 567 20.73 8.92 37.44
N LEU A 568 20.68 7.80 36.70
CA LEU A 568 21.54 6.65 36.95
C LEU A 568 22.77 6.74 36.05
N GLN A 569 23.93 7.01 36.64
CA GLN A 569 25.21 7.02 35.93
C GLN A 569 25.89 5.63 36.03
N GLY A 570 26.50 5.18 34.94
CA GLY A 570 27.27 3.93 34.91
C GLY A 570 28.23 3.86 33.71
N GLN A 571 29.04 2.81 33.69
CA GLN A 571 29.89 2.47 32.55
C GLN A 571 29.32 1.22 31.85
N PRO A 572 29.11 1.26 30.52
CA PRO A 572 28.60 0.11 29.78
C PRO A 572 29.71 -0.94 29.64
N SER A 573 29.44 -2.18 30.07
CA SER A 573 30.38 -3.30 29.92
C SER A 573 30.41 -3.85 28.50
N ARG A 574 29.34 -3.61 27.72
CA ARG A 574 29.24 -3.86 26.27
C ARG A 574 28.28 -2.85 25.64
N ILE A 575 28.54 -2.46 24.38
CA ILE A 575 27.64 -1.62 23.59
C ILE A 575 27.74 -1.97 22.09
N ASN A 576 26.63 -1.85 21.36
CA ASN A 576 26.56 -1.97 19.91
C ASN A 576 25.37 -1.15 19.35
N GLU A 577 25.12 -1.21 18.04
CA GLU A 577 24.04 -0.48 17.37
C GLU A 577 22.61 -0.81 17.88
N VAL A 578 22.41 -1.97 18.52
CA VAL A 578 21.10 -2.45 19.00
C VAL A 578 20.87 -2.13 20.49
N GLY A 579 21.93 -1.99 21.28
CA GLY A 579 21.80 -1.76 22.73
C GLY A 579 23.12 -1.78 23.50
N MET A 580 23.01 -1.76 24.82
CA MET A 580 24.13 -1.85 25.76
C MET A 580 23.85 -2.83 26.90
N VAL A 581 24.91 -3.30 27.56
CA VAL A 581 24.86 -3.89 28.89
C VAL A 581 25.55 -2.95 29.85
N ILE A 582 24.88 -2.54 30.92
CA ILE A 582 25.37 -1.54 31.89
C ILE A 582 25.08 -1.93 33.33
N GLY A 583 26.08 -1.77 34.20
CA GLY A 583 25.93 -1.98 35.63
C GLY A 583 25.41 -0.72 36.33
N PHE A 584 24.32 -0.85 37.10
CA PHE A 584 23.86 0.19 38.03
C PHE A 584 23.66 -0.39 39.44
N HIS A 585 23.83 0.43 40.48
CA HIS A 585 23.52 0.05 41.86
C HIS A 585 22.02 0.06 42.21
N LYS A 586 21.17 0.60 41.32
CA LYS A 586 19.72 0.55 41.43
C LYS A 586 19.15 -0.36 40.34
N CYS A 587 18.22 -1.24 40.71
CA CYS A 587 17.54 -2.13 39.78
C CYS A 587 16.44 -1.38 39.03
N LEU A 588 16.56 -1.29 37.70
CA LEU A 588 15.47 -0.85 36.82
C LEU A 588 14.59 -2.06 36.44
N PRO A 589 13.25 -1.93 36.47
CA PRO A 589 12.37 -3.00 36.02
C PRO A 589 12.43 -3.14 34.49
N ALA A 590 12.33 -4.38 34.00
CA ALA A 590 12.23 -4.65 32.57
C ALA A 590 10.92 -4.10 32.00
N GLY A 591 10.95 -3.69 30.73
CA GLY A 591 9.87 -2.98 30.03
C GLY A 591 9.83 -1.48 30.26
N ARG A 592 10.66 -0.91 31.16
CA ARG A 592 10.70 0.54 31.38
C ARG A 592 11.52 1.25 30.31
N VAL A 593 10.95 2.31 29.74
CA VAL A 593 11.65 3.25 28.85
C VAL A 593 12.51 4.20 29.68
N VAL A 594 13.70 4.50 29.17
CA VAL A 594 14.69 5.42 29.74
C VAL A 594 15.32 6.25 28.61
N MET A 595 15.73 7.48 28.92
CA MET A 595 16.53 8.28 27.99
C MET A 595 18.01 8.02 28.29
N ALA A 596 18.70 7.32 27.39
CA ALA A 596 20.10 6.98 27.53
C ALA A 596 20.99 8.04 26.86
N ARG A 597 21.71 8.82 27.67
CA ARG A 597 22.68 9.82 27.22
C ARG A 597 24.09 9.28 27.38
N LEU A 598 24.72 8.99 26.25
CA LEU A 598 26.11 8.55 26.12
C LEU A 598 27.03 9.77 26.04
N THR A 599 28.17 9.73 26.73
CA THR A 599 29.17 10.81 26.72
C THR A 599 30.57 10.25 26.48
N ARG A 600 31.28 10.80 25.48
CA ARG A 600 32.62 10.35 25.05
C ARG A 600 33.40 11.53 24.48
N GLY A 601 34.58 11.82 25.05
CA GLY A 601 35.48 12.84 24.51
C GLY A 601 34.94 14.28 24.46
N GLY A 602 33.88 14.60 25.22
CA GLY A 602 33.21 15.90 25.19
C GLY A 602 32.00 15.99 24.25
N GLY A 603 31.76 14.98 23.42
CA GLY A 603 30.48 14.83 22.69
C GLY A 603 29.45 14.04 23.52
N ASP A 604 28.17 14.38 23.37
CA ASP A 604 27.06 13.63 23.93
C ASP A 604 26.03 13.19 22.87
N PHE A 605 25.40 12.04 23.11
CA PHE A 605 24.39 11.44 22.24
C PHE A 605 23.25 10.88 23.09
N SER A 606 22.04 11.39 22.91
CA SER A 606 20.84 10.97 23.65
C SER A 606 19.91 10.14 22.75
N VAL A 607 19.44 9.00 23.26
CA VAL A 607 18.56 8.08 22.54
C VAL A 607 17.55 7.42 23.48
N ALA A 608 16.31 7.29 23.03
CA ALA A 608 15.28 6.54 23.75
C ALA A 608 15.65 5.05 23.76
N ALA A 609 15.42 4.38 24.90
CA ALA A 609 15.81 3.00 25.06
C ALA A 609 14.91 2.27 26.08
N SER A 610 14.68 0.97 25.89
CA SER A 610 13.94 0.14 26.84
C SER A 610 14.84 -0.85 27.57
N VAL A 611 14.61 -1.01 28.87
CA VAL A 611 15.27 -2.03 29.70
C VAL A 611 14.68 -3.39 29.34
N VAL A 612 15.41 -4.21 28.59
CA VAL A 612 14.93 -5.52 28.13
C VAL A 612 15.02 -6.58 29.22
N ARG A 613 16.09 -6.56 30.01
CA ARG A 613 16.34 -7.54 31.08
C ARG A 613 17.29 -6.97 32.12
N THR A 614 16.97 -7.20 33.39
CA THR A 614 17.84 -6.87 34.52
C THR A 614 18.24 -8.16 35.24
N GLN A 615 19.50 -8.25 35.67
CA GLN A 615 20.03 -9.40 36.42
C GLN A 615 20.87 -8.90 37.59
N PRO A 616 20.85 -9.55 38.77
CA PRO A 616 21.86 -9.28 39.79
C PRO A 616 23.24 -9.68 39.24
N SER A 617 24.19 -8.75 39.25
CA SER A 617 25.56 -9.04 38.82
C SER A 617 26.25 -9.97 39.81
N LYS A 618 27.25 -10.73 39.38
CA LYS A 618 28.07 -11.56 40.28
C LYS A 618 29.09 -10.70 41.02
N GLY A 619 28.59 -9.86 41.92
CA GLY A 619 29.41 -8.97 42.74
C GLY A 619 30.39 -9.72 43.63
N THR A 620 31.54 -9.11 43.89
CA THR A 620 32.50 -9.57 44.90
C THR A 620 31.89 -9.45 46.30
N THR A 621 32.22 -10.42 47.17
CA THR A 621 31.68 -10.53 48.52
C THR A 621 32.01 -9.30 49.36
N GLY A 622 31.01 -8.45 49.63
CA GLY A 622 31.14 -7.22 50.43
C GLY A 622 30.78 -5.92 49.71
N GLY A 623 30.57 -5.92 48.39
CA GLY A 623 30.12 -4.73 47.65
C GLY A 623 28.60 -4.47 47.75
N PRO A 624 28.14 -3.22 47.50
CA PRO A 624 26.72 -2.92 47.33
C PRO A 624 26.17 -3.63 46.07
N ALA A 625 24.93 -4.12 46.14
CA ALA A 625 24.34 -4.93 45.07
C ALA A 625 24.25 -4.16 43.74
N SER A 626 25.09 -4.52 42.77
CA SER A 626 25.03 -4.04 41.39
C SER A 626 24.19 -4.97 40.51
N PHE A 627 23.46 -4.39 39.56
CA PHE A 627 22.59 -5.08 38.62
C PHE A 627 23.04 -4.81 37.18
N ASP A 628 23.19 -5.88 36.39
CA ASP A 628 23.48 -5.82 34.96
C ASP A 628 22.17 -5.62 34.18
N HIS A 629 22.06 -4.48 33.50
CA HIS A 629 20.90 -4.11 32.70
C HIS A 629 21.22 -4.26 31.21
N LEU A 630 20.48 -5.11 30.51
CA LEU A 630 20.42 -5.14 29.06
C LEU A 630 19.42 -4.08 28.59
N ILE A 631 19.91 -3.02 27.98
CA ILE A 631 19.13 -1.89 27.47
C ILE A 631 19.16 -1.93 25.94
N ARG A 632 18.01 -1.85 25.28
CA ARG A 632 17.87 -1.82 23.82
C ARG A 632 17.57 -0.41 23.35
N PHE A 633 18.25 0.06 22.32
CA PHE A 633 17.97 1.35 21.70
C PHE A 633 16.70 1.30 20.85
N GLU A 634 15.87 2.33 20.99
CA GLU A 634 14.65 2.54 20.22
C GLU A 634 14.93 3.61 19.18
N HIS A 635 15.48 3.18 18.04
CA HIS A 635 15.80 4.07 16.92
C HIS A 635 14.52 4.46 16.16
N PRO A 636 14.10 5.74 16.17
CA PRO A 636 12.91 6.17 15.44
C PRO A 636 13.15 6.26 13.92
N ASN A 637 14.41 6.29 13.48
CA ASN A 637 14.80 6.32 12.08
C ASN A 637 16.21 5.72 11.87
N LEU A 638 16.59 5.53 10.60
CA LEU A 638 17.90 5.00 10.21
C LEU A 638 19.07 5.96 10.55
N ASP A 639 18.82 7.28 10.56
CA ASP A 639 19.85 8.29 10.85
C ASP A 639 20.32 8.25 12.30
N SER A 640 19.44 7.97 13.27
CA SER A 640 19.83 7.76 14.68
C SER A 640 20.76 6.55 14.83
N SER A 641 20.47 5.44 14.15
CA SER A 641 21.35 4.25 14.15
C SER A 641 22.70 4.55 13.51
N ARG A 642 22.72 5.36 12.44
CA ARG A 642 23.96 5.81 11.78
C ARG A 642 24.79 6.73 12.67
N ARG A 643 24.18 7.74 13.29
CA ARG A 643 24.86 8.67 14.21
C ARG A 643 25.40 7.96 15.46
N LEU A 644 24.68 6.98 15.99
CA LEU A 644 25.20 6.13 17.07
C LEU A 644 26.44 5.35 16.63
N LYS A 645 26.43 4.77 15.42
CA LYS A 645 27.58 4.06 14.84
C LYS A 645 28.79 5.00 14.66
N GLU A 646 28.56 6.22 14.18
CA GLU A 646 29.58 7.26 14.00
C GLU A 646 30.10 7.81 15.35
N PHE A 647 29.32 7.74 16.44
CA PHE A 647 29.73 8.11 17.82
C PHE A 647 30.48 7.00 18.56
N LEU A 648 30.26 5.72 18.20
CA LEU A 648 30.89 4.55 18.83
C LEU A 648 32.21 4.10 18.19
N ALA A 649 32.56 4.64 17.01
CA ALA A 649 33.89 4.51 16.40
C ALA A 649 34.93 5.33 17.18
#